data_AF-A0A8S8ZK06-F1
#
_entry.id   AF-A0A8S8ZK06-F1
#
_cell.length_a   1.000
_cell.length_b   1.000
_cell.length_c   1.000
_cell.angle_alpha   90.00
_cell.angle_beta   90.00
_cell.angle_gamma   90.00
#
_symmetry.space_group_name_H-M   'P 1'
#
loop_
_entity.id
_entity.type
_entity.pdbx_description
1 polymer ?
#
loop_
_entity_poly.entity_id
_entity_poly.type
_entity_poly.pdbx_seq_one_letter_code
_entity_poly.pdbx_strand_id
1 'polypeptide(L)'
;MNLRSNGQLDPAVLTVAAAVTCTSLAQYLTARATESELSSEAPLATPLLFKAHEYLQSRSGALRYETSKERALTHSFINTFLGSLLSAAVAVYALTAWDVKAATIAVIPFVVLVGFFASLKHLMGDQGRSYNFPVGLEDIIRPVSLRVVGLLIILQFVDIWAFGFPRIDGVLTVLLGLAKALSWCFAVQTTRYTPVSWRIVTVIATFGLVATRDPSIEPSDTQAFVNVVASLLALVQTIYMVPKNTKQRALLWVFVLVPLMPYLANMVAIRAAESAAQQLASQHPGQHPVAQLMEKAKADFDAMLSRQSKTYDQAVKEYKRRYKVDPPSGFRGWYDFAVKNKSPIIDDFDTIYQSVSPFWKLSGQEIMDVVNRAYNTPYSELWQCTFRGETARTECRHPYRNFDRHLTLLLNKVLGDLGGVLPDIQFVVNHLDEPRVVVPPDQDPIDTRFALADMSQKPVWKELTVPCSSSYNQPNNTAAKSIKTFGLPFVTSAASSLDICANPSYANTYGLFTSPVSLRLLTGLVPVLSTGAPSTMSDILYPSAAYIESGFVYDPTRDIPWDKNPSTGNASSLLPKTSTTSHTPTSTPSATAVSPPLPPPSSTAASSPSSSLASSSVLAPPAAPNAPSSAPSRTPTKTKPLGLV
;
A
#
# COMPACT_ATOMS: atom_id res chain seq x y z
N MET A 1 31.99 23.39 27.77
CA MET A 1 31.28 24.64 27.41
C MET A 1 31.97 25.78 28.13
N ASN A 2 32.66 26.66 27.41
CA ASN A 2 33.27 27.86 28.00
C ASN A 2 32.24 29.00 27.97
N LEU A 3 31.77 29.40 29.14
CA LEU A 3 30.96 30.60 29.33
C LEU A 3 31.90 31.83 29.33
N ARG A 4 31.55 32.89 28.58
CA ARG A 4 32.12 34.23 28.85
C ARG A 4 31.57 34.78 30.16
N SER A 5 32.32 35.65 30.82
CA SER A 5 32.10 36.14 32.19
C SER A 5 30.82 36.94 32.46
N ASN A 6 29.88 37.05 31.52
CA ASN A 6 28.65 37.84 31.68
C ASN A 6 27.34 37.02 31.54
N GLY A 7 27.38 35.69 31.57
CA GLY A 7 26.16 34.85 31.63
C GLY A 7 25.24 34.90 30.39
N GLN A 8 25.61 35.62 29.32
CA GLN A 8 24.94 35.54 28.03
C GLN A 8 25.53 34.40 27.19
N LEU A 9 24.64 33.53 26.67
CA LEU A 9 25.02 32.55 25.66
C LEU A 9 25.64 33.26 24.46
N ASP A 10 26.73 32.70 23.94
CA ASP A 10 27.39 33.21 22.73
C ASP A 10 26.37 33.28 21.59
N PRO A 11 26.16 34.43 20.93
CA PRO A 11 25.24 34.56 19.81
C PRO A 11 25.54 33.56 18.68
N ALA A 12 26.78 33.08 18.54
CA ALA A 12 27.12 32.01 17.60
C ALA A 12 26.56 30.64 18.04
N VAL A 13 26.52 30.34 19.35
CA VAL A 13 25.90 29.13 19.90
C VAL A 13 24.38 29.19 19.75
N LEU A 14 23.77 30.38 19.94
CA LEU A 14 22.35 30.58 19.71
C LEU A 14 21.98 30.41 18.23
N THR A 15 22.86 30.84 17.32
CA THR A 15 22.66 30.73 15.87
C THR A 15 22.83 29.30 15.37
N VAL A 16 23.84 28.56 15.87
CA VAL A 16 24.01 27.14 15.57
C VAL A 16 22.89 26.31 16.18
N ALA A 17 22.47 26.63 17.40
CA ALA A 17 21.30 26.01 18.01
C ALA A 17 20.06 26.26 17.14
N ALA A 18 19.75 27.51 16.78
CA ALA A 18 18.62 27.86 15.92
C ALA A 18 18.68 27.21 14.53
N ALA A 19 19.87 27.08 13.93
CA ALA A 19 20.08 26.38 12.68
C ALA A 19 19.74 24.89 12.82
N VAL A 20 20.26 24.24 13.87
CA VAL A 20 19.99 22.84 14.20
C VAL A 20 18.52 22.63 14.53
N THR A 21 17.86 23.53 15.26
CA THR A 21 16.42 23.44 15.54
C THR A 21 15.60 23.65 14.29
N CYS A 22 15.96 24.58 13.39
CA CYS A 22 15.24 24.81 12.14
C CYS A 22 15.42 23.64 11.16
N THR A 23 16.62 23.07 11.03
CA THR A 23 16.84 21.88 10.19
C THR A 23 16.17 20.64 10.80
N SER A 24 16.20 20.49 12.13
CA SER A 24 15.52 19.38 12.81
C SER A 24 14.01 19.53 12.77
N LEU A 25 13.48 20.77 12.83
CA LEU A 25 12.05 21.06 12.70
C LEU A 25 11.59 20.89 11.25
N ALA A 26 12.40 21.30 10.26
CA ALA A 26 12.15 21.02 8.85
C ALA A 26 12.11 19.52 8.59
N GLN A 27 13.14 18.77 9.05
CA GLN A 27 13.19 17.30 8.98
C GLN A 27 12.04 16.62 9.73
N TYR A 28 11.60 17.17 10.87
CA TYR A 28 10.47 16.65 11.64
C TYR A 28 9.12 16.92 10.97
N LEU A 29 8.94 18.11 10.38
CA LEU A 29 7.74 18.46 9.63
C LEU A 29 7.67 17.70 8.30
N THR A 30 8.79 17.38 7.66
CA THR A 30 8.85 16.54 6.47
C THR A 30 8.81 15.04 6.76
N ALA A 31 9.27 14.57 7.92
CA ALA A 31 9.09 13.17 8.36
C ALA A 31 7.62 12.81 8.70
N ARG A 32 6.74 13.80 8.85
CA ARG A 32 5.30 13.61 8.97
C ARG A 32 4.60 13.45 7.61
N ALA A 33 5.31 13.80 6.55
CA ALA A 33 4.98 13.47 5.18
C ALA A 33 5.75 12.18 4.83
N THR A 34 5.21 11.35 3.94
CA THR A 34 5.57 9.93 3.83
C THR A 34 7.07 9.65 3.62
N GLU A 35 7.57 8.44 3.88
CA GLU A 35 8.98 8.03 3.64
C GLU A 35 9.49 8.36 2.21
N SER A 36 8.59 8.52 1.24
CA SER A 36 8.90 8.96 -0.13
C SER A 36 9.33 10.42 -0.25
N GLU A 37 8.95 11.29 0.70
CA GLU A 37 9.11 12.75 0.60
C GLU A 37 10.47 13.21 1.14
N LEU A 38 10.99 12.55 2.19
CA LEU A 38 12.27 12.87 2.83
C LEU A 38 13.49 12.59 1.93
N SER A 39 13.36 11.73 0.92
CA SER A 39 14.44 11.35 0.01
C SER A 39 14.68 12.36 -1.12
N SER A 40 13.72 13.25 -1.41
CA SER A 40 13.80 14.23 -2.51
C SER A 40 14.61 15.49 -2.21
N GLU A 41 15.00 15.74 -0.96
CA GLU A 41 15.73 16.95 -0.54
C GLU A 41 17.24 16.89 -0.82
N ALA A 42 17.82 15.68 -0.81
CA ALA A 42 19.26 15.47 -0.95
C ALA A 42 19.89 16.06 -2.23
N PRO A 43 19.24 15.98 -3.41
CA PRO A 43 19.78 16.58 -4.63
C PRO A 43 19.88 18.10 -4.56
N LEU A 44 18.89 18.76 -3.94
CA LEU A 44 18.77 20.21 -3.84
C LEU A 44 19.77 20.84 -2.86
N ALA A 45 20.31 20.06 -1.91
CA ALA A 45 21.36 20.51 -1.00
C ALA A 45 22.70 20.80 -1.72
N THR A 46 22.97 20.12 -2.84
CA THR A 46 24.22 20.28 -3.60
C THR A 46 24.45 21.70 -4.16
N PRO A 47 23.50 22.30 -4.93
CA PRO A 47 23.65 23.67 -5.42
C PRO A 47 23.63 24.73 -4.30
N LEU A 48 22.96 24.47 -3.17
CA LEU A 48 22.98 25.37 -2.00
C LEU A 48 24.37 25.45 -1.37
N LEU A 49 24.97 24.29 -1.11
CA LEU A 49 26.32 24.20 -0.57
C LEU A 49 27.36 24.78 -1.54
N PHE A 50 27.08 24.80 -2.85
CA PHE A 50 27.90 25.51 -3.84
C PHE A 50 27.96 27.01 -3.53
N LYS A 51 26.80 27.66 -3.42
CA LYS A 51 26.73 29.11 -3.18
C LYS A 51 27.23 29.50 -1.80
N ALA A 52 26.99 28.65 -0.80
CA ALA A 52 27.55 28.83 0.54
C ALA A 52 29.09 28.85 0.53
N HIS A 53 29.70 27.93 -0.21
CA HIS A 53 31.15 27.84 -0.32
C HIS A 53 31.78 29.03 -1.06
N GLU A 54 31.19 29.44 -2.20
CA GLU A 54 31.64 30.60 -2.99
C GLU A 54 31.63 31.89 -2.14
N TYR A 55 30.59 32.10 -1.34
CA TYR A 55 30.47 33.24 -0.43
C TYR A 55 31.54 33.24 0.67
N LEU A 56 31.79 32.09 1.30
CA LEU A 56 32.78 31.97 2.37
C LEU A 56 34.22 32.17 1.86
N GLN A 57 34.55 31.66 0.66
CA GLN A 57 35.86 31.85 0.04
C GLN A 57 36.14 33.29 -0.37
N SER A 58 35.12 34.02 -0.87
CA SER A 58 35.26 35.44 -1.20
C SER A 58 35.61 36.31 0.01
N ARG A 59 35.33 35.84 1.23
CA ARG A 59 35.49 36.60 2.48
C ARG A 59 36.78 36.32 3.24
N SER A 60 37.38 35.14 3.05
CA SER A 60 38.60 34.72 3.77
C SER A 60 39.90 35.34 3.24
N GLY A 61 39.83 36.23 2.24
CA GLY A 61 41.01 36.88 1.67
C GLY A 61 41.95 35.93 0.90
N ALA A 62 41.57 34.66 0.71
CA ALA A 62 42.34 33.64 0.01
C ALA A 62 42.40 33.84 -1.53
N LEU A 63 42.12 35.05 -2.02
CA LEU A 63 42.19 35.37 -3.45
C LEU A 63 43.58 35.85 -3.91
N ARG A 64 44.59 35.92 -3.02
CA ARG A 64 45.92 36.47 -3.36
C ARG A 64 47.11 35.50 -3.35
N TYR A 65 46.91 34.20 -3.12
CA TYR A 65 48.01 33.23 -3.23
C TYR A 65 47.55 31.85 -3.70
N GLU A 66 46.74 31.80 -4.75
CA GLU A 66 46.69 30.61 -5.61
C GLU A 66 47.10 31.06 -7.01
N THR A 67 48.28 30.59 -7.41
CA THR A 67 48.85 30.88 -8.72
C THR A 67 47.91 30.40 -9.83
N SER A 68 47.92 31.13 -10.94
CA SER A 68 47.13 30.97 -12.18
C SER A 68 47.04 29.54 -12.78
N LYS A 69 47.68 28.52 -12.20
CA LYS A 69 47.65 27.12 -12.66
C LYS A 69 46.51 26.29 -12.06
N GLU A 70 46.00 26.61 -10.87
CA GLU A 70 44.89 25.85 -10.24
C GLU A 70 43.50 26.25 -10.76
N ARG A 71 43.34 27.52 -11.16
CA ARG A 71 42.10 28.02 -11.79
C ARG A 71 41.78 27.34 -13.13
N ALA A 72 42.75 26.63 -13.73
CA ALA A 72 42.59 25.89 -14.98
C ALA A 72 42.19 24.40 -14.80
N LEU A 73 42.08 23.87 -13.57
CA LEU A 73 42.05 22.41 -13.36
C LEU A 73 40.67 21.78 -13.09
N THR A 74 39.56 22.52 -13.16
CA THR A 74 38.23 22.07 -12.66
C THR A 74 37.01 22.54 -13.47
N HIS A 75 37.04 22.57 -14.80
CA HIS A 75 35.81 22.81 -15.59
C HIS A 75 35.30 21.56 -16.32
N SER A 76 34.68 20.64 -15.57
CA SER A 76 33.56 19.88 -16.11
C SER A 76 32.30 20.70 -15.83
N PHE A 77 31.51 21.03 -16.87
CA PHE A 77 30.28 21.83 -16.74
C PHE A 77 29.37 21.34 -15.61
N ILE A 78 29.31 20.01 -15.41
CA ILE A 78 28.53 19.30 -14.41
C ILE A 78 28.89 19.70 -12.96
N ASN A 79 30.11 20.18 -12.72
CA ASN A 79 30.58 20.64 -11.41
C ASN A 79 30.53 22.17 -11.26
N THR A 80 29.90 22.90 -12.17
CA THR A 80 29.57 24.33 -12.01
C THR A 80 28.26 24.49 -11.23
N PHE A 81 27.93 25.71 -10.78
CA PHE A 81 26.63 25.98 -10.15
C PHE A 81 25.47 25.55 -11.06
N LEU A 82 25.49 25.96 -12.33
CA LEU A 82 24.49 25.60 -13.34
C LEU A 82 24.43 24.08 -13.56
N GLY A 83 25.59 23.42 -13.67
CA GLY A 83 25.64 21.95 -13.79
C GLY A 83 25.06 21.23 -12.57
N SER A 84 25.36 21.71 -11.35
CA SER A 84 24.81 21.14 -10.12
C SER A 84 23.30 21.37 -9.97
N LEU A 85 22.80 22.50 -10.45
CA LEU A 85 21.37 22.80 -10.48
C LEU A 85 20.64 21.90 -11.47
N LEU A 86 21.21 21.69 -12.66
CA LEU A 86 20.64 20.78 -13.65
C LEU A 86 20.63 19.33 -13.16
N SER A 87 21.74 18.84 -12.60
CA SER A 87 21.79 17.48 -12.03
C SER A 87 20.81 17.30 -10.88
N ALA A 88 20.66 18.31 -10.02
CA ALA A 88 19.68 18.29 -8.95
C ALA A 88 18.24 18.25 -9.48
N ALA A 89 17.93 19.02 -10.54
CA ALA A 89 16.62 19.01 -11.17
C ALA A 89 16.29 17.64 -11.80
N VAL A 90 17.25 17.02 -12.49
CA VAL A 90 17.08 15.67 -13.07
C VAL A 90 16.89 14.62 -11.97
N ALA A 91 17.63 14.71 -10.87
CA ALA A 91 17.48 13.79 -9.74
C ALA A 91 16.17 13.99 -8.97
N VAL A 92 15.69 15.22 -8.80
CA VAL A 92 14.37 15.48 -8.22
C VAL A 92 13.28 14.91 -9.12
N TYR A 93 13.38 15.12 -10.43
CA TYR A 93 12.45 14.55 -11.40
C TYR A 93 12.45 13.00 -11.38
N ALA A 94 13.63 12.39 -11.28
CA ALA A 94 13.80 10.95 -11.09
C ALA A 94 13.07 10.47 -9.82
N LEU A 95 13.15 11.24 -8.74
CA LEU A 95 12.58 10.86 -7.45
C LEU A 95 11.06 11.09 -7.36
N THR A 96 10.49 12.06 -8.06
CA THR A 96 9.07 12.42 -7.92
C THR A 96 8.15 11.82 -8.97
N ALA A 97 8.69 11.20 -10.04
CA ALA A 97 7.92 10.47 -11.05
C ALA A 97 6.64 11.19 -11.56
N TRP A 98 6.74 12.49 -11.85
CA TRP A 98 5.64 13.38 -12.26
C TRP A 98 4.57 13.73 -11.21
N ASP A 99 4.73 13.32 -9.95
CA ASP A 99 3.85 13.81 -8.90
C ASP A 99 4.17 15.29 -8.60
N VAL A 100 3.34 16.17 -9.18
CA VAL A 100 3.43 17.62 -9.00
C VAL A 100 3.33 18.00 -7.54
N LYS A 101 2.49 17.29 -6.74
CA LYS A 101 2.35 17.56 -5.30
C LYS A 101 3.63 17.19 -4.57
N ALA A 102 4.15 15.99 -4.78
CA ALA A 102 5.42 15.56 -4.18
C ALA A 102 6.59 16.47 -4.60
N ALA A 103 6.65 16.90 -5.86
CA ALA A 103 7.64 17.84 -6.35
C ALA A 103 7.50 19.23 -5.71
N THR A 104 6.28 19.76 -5.55
CA THR A 104 6.07 21.03 -4.83
C THR A 104 6.47 20.94 -3.36
N ILE A 105 6.19 19.81 -2.69
CA ILE A 105 6.59 19.60 -1.30
C ILE A 105 8.12 19.57 -1.18
N ALA A 106 8.83 18.93 -2.11
CA ALA A 106 10.30 18.91 -2.15
C ALA A 106 10.95 20.31 -2.31
N VAL A 107 10.24 21.24 -2.97
CA VAL A 107 10.72 22.63 -3.19
C VAL A 107 10.58 23.49 -1.92
N ILE A 108 9.62 23.20 -1.05
CA ILE A 108 9.38 24.01 0.17
C ILE A 108 10.60 24.02 1.11
N PRO A 109 11.20 22.87 1.52
CA PRO A 109 12.42 22.83 2.33
C PRO A 109 13.58 23.56 1.65
N PHE A 110 13.71 23.45 0.33
CA PHE A 110 14.74 24.15 -0.43
C PHE A 110 14.58 25.67 -0.35
N VAL A 111 13.37 26.20 -0.53
CA VAL A 111 13.08 27.63 -0.38
C VAL A 111 13.35 28.11 1.05
N VAL A 112 12.97 27.30 2.06
CA VAL A 112 13.27 27.59 3.47
C VAL A 112 14.78 27.61 3.73
N LEU A 113 15.54 26.65 3.20
CA LEU A 113 17.00 26.58 3.30
C LEU A 113 17.70 27.76 2.60
N VAL A 114 17.23 28.15 1.41
CA VAL A 114 17.70 29.36 0.69
C VAL A 114 17.42 30.61 1.52
N GLY A 115 16.19 30.73 2.05
CA GLY A 115 15.77 31.85 2.89
C GLY A 115 16.62 31.94 4.16
N PHE A 116 16.85 30.82 4.84
CA PHE A 116 17.73 30.74 6.00
C PHE A 116 19.16 31.16 5.65
N PHE A 117 19.72 30.69 4.53
CA PHE A 117 21.05 31.08 4.08
C PHE A 117 21.13 32.59 3.80
N ALA A 118 20.10 33.17 3.16
CA ALA A 118 20.02 34.61 2.92
C ALA A 118 19.90 35.42 4.22
N SER A 119 19.12 34.94 5.20
CA SER A 119 19.01 35.54 6.53
C SER A 119 20.32 35.44 7.30
N LEU A 120 21.01 34.30 7.26
CA LEU A 120 22.34 34.12 7.86
C LEU A 120 23.37 35.08 7.23
N LYS A 121 23.32 35.26 5.91
CA LYS A 121 24.13 36.23 5.17
C LYS A 121 23.90 37.66 5.69
N HIS A 122 22.64 38.04 5.90
CA HIS A 122 22.28 39.36 6.42
C HIS A 122 22.70 39.53 7.89
N LEU A 123 22.50 38.51 8.73
CA LEU A 123 22.81 38.52 10.16
C LEU A 123 24.31 38.58 10.44
N MET A 124 25.13 37.96 9.59
CA MET A 124 26.58 37.95 9.77
C MET A 124 27.25 39.31 9.51
N GLY A 125 26.54 40.31 8.94
CA GLY A 125 27.00 41.70 8.77
C GLY A 125 28.32 41.88 8.02
N ASP A 126 28.69 43.09 7.60
CA ASP A 126 29.93 43.37 6.85
C ASP A 126 31.23 43.32 7.69
N GLN A 127 31.12 43.01 8.99
CA GLN A 127 32.27 42.89 9.87
C GLN A 127 32.85 41.47 9.85
N GLY A 128 33.93 41.32 9.06
CA GLY A 128 34.71 40.10 8.92
C GLY A 128 35.43 39.67 10.21
N ARG A 129 34.76 38.89 11.05
CA ARG A 129 35.45 37.91 11.91
C ARG A 129 35.14 36.51 11.42
N SER A 130 36.12 35.92 10.74
CA SER A 130 36.17 34.49 10.46
C SER A 130 36.29 33.76 11.79
N TYR A 131 35.18 33.38 12.40
CA TYR A 131 35.19 32.37 13.44
C TYR A 131 35.55 31.05 12.76
N ASN A 132 36.84 30.73 12.75
CA ASN A 132 37.29 29.37 12.52
C ASN A 132 36.71 28.54 13.67
N PHE A 133 35.55 27.93 13.47
CA PHE A 133 35.00 26.91 14.36
C PHE A 133 35.80 25.63 14.10
N PRO A 134 36.75 25.23 14.96
CA PRO A 134 37.43 23.96 14.83
C PRO A 134 36.56 22.95 15.59
N VAL A 135 35.34 22.73 15.14
CA VAL A 135 34.58 21.59 15.66
C VAL A 135 35.14 20.38 14.92
N GLY A 136 35.97 19.60 15.61
CA GLY A 136 36.39 18.28 15.15
C GLY A 136 35.17 17.38 15.05
N LEU A 137 34.42 17.48 13.95
CA LEU A 137 33.18 16.70 13.75
C LEU A 137 33.45 15.20 13.84
N GLU A 138 34.67 14.78 13.52
CA GLU A 138 35.14 13.40 13.61
C GLU A 138 35.30 12.90 15.05
N ASP A 139 35.72 13.79 15.95
CA ASP A 139 35.83 13.50 17.39
C ASP A 139 34.45 13.30 18.03
N ILE A 140 33.38 13.77 17.35
CA ILE A 140 31.99 13.64 17.77
C ILE A 140 31.31 12.46 17.04
N ILE A 141 31.44 12.36 15.71
CA ILE A 141 30.68 11.42 14.89
C ILE A 141 31.12 9.98 15.10
N ARG A 142 32.42 9.71 15.28
CA ARG A 142 32.92 8.35 15.51
C ARG A 142 32.37 7.74 16.81
N PRO A 143 32.46 8.41 17.99
CA PRO A 143 31.86 7.88 19.21
C PRO A 143 30.33 7.88 19.16
N VAL A 144 29.67 8.86 18.51
CA VAL A 144 28.21 8.86 18.33
C VAL A 144 27.77 7.67 17.50
N SER A 145 28.43 7.37 16.38
CA SER A 145 28.11 6.25 15.50
C SER A 145 28.22 4.91 16.22
N LEU A 146 29.28 4.70 17.00
CA LEU A 146 29.46 3.50 17.82
C LEU A 146 28.40 3.39 18.93
N ARG A 147 28.03 4.51 19.56
CA ARG A 147 26.98 4.55 20.59
C ARG A 147 25.61 4.24 20.00
N VAL A 148 25.30 4.70 18.79
CA VAL A 148 24.04 4.38 18.10
C VAL A 148 23.96 2.89 17.79
N VAL A 149 25.01 2.28 17.24
CA VAL A 149 25.04 0.83 16.99
C VAL A 149 24.93 0.04 18.31
N GLY A 150 25.66 0.44 19.35
CA GLY A 150 25.57 -0.17 20.68
C GLY A 150 24.17 -0.04 21.29
N LEU A 151 23.53 1.11 21.14
CA LEU A 151 22.16 1.35 21.63
C LEU A 151 21.13 0.52 20.85
N LEU A 152 21.29 0.35 19.53
CA LEU A 152 20.46 -0.55 18.73
C LEU A 152 20.60 -2.01 19.18
N ILE A 153 21.82 -2.47 19.48
CA ILE A 153 22.07 -3.81 20.03
C ILE A 153 21.40 -3.96 21.41
N ILE A 154 21.55 -2.98 22.29
CA ILE A 154 20.92 -3.00 23.63
C ILE A 154 19.40 -3.03 23.49
N LEU A 155 18.81 -2.17 22.65
CA LEU A 155 17.37 -2.17 22.39
C LEU A 155 16.90 -3.50 21.83
N GLN A 156 17.69 -4.15 20.97
CA GLN A 156 17.38 -5.50 20.47
C GLN A 156 17.35 -6.53 21.61
N PHE A 157 18.32 -6.50 22.52
CA PHE A 157 18.33 -7.39 23.69
C PHE A 157 17.16 -7.13 24.64
N VAL A 158 16.81 -5.85 24.85
CA VAL A 158 15.65 -5.47 25.68
C VAL A 158 14.34 -5.92 25.03
N ASP A 159 14.20 -5.80 23.71
CA ASP A 159 13.01 -6.25 22.97
C ASP A 159 12.87 -7.79 23.06
N ILE A 160 13.96 -8.52 22.87
CA ILE A 160 14.01 -9.99 23.04
C ILE A 160 13.63 -10.40 24.48
N TRP A 161 14.14 -9.68 25.47
CA TRP A 161 13.88 -9.97 26.89
C TRP A 161 12.44 -9.61 27.31
N ALA A 162 11.89 -8.50 26.82
CA ALA A 162 10.57 -8.02 27.20
C ALA A 162 9.42 -8.69 26.43
N PHE A 163 9.65 -9.11 25.17
CA PHE A 163 8.58 -9.55 24.27
C PHE A 163 8.82 -10.92 23.60
N GLY A 164 9.94 -11.59 23.84
CA GLY A 164 10.30 -12.84 23.15
C GLY A 164 10.89 -12.61 21.75
N PHE A 165 10.97 -13.65 20.90
CA PHE A 165 11.60 -13.57 19.57
C PHE A 165 11.22 -12.28 18.80
N PRO A 166 12.21 -11.56 18.25
CA PRO A 166 12.02 -10.15 17.91
C PRO A 166 11.04 -9.96 16.72
N ARG A 167 10.23 -8.89 16.80
CA ARG A 167 9.27 -8.48 15.75
C ARG A 167 9.94 -7.97 14.48
N ILE A 168 11.18 -7.51 14.59
CA ILE A 168 12.02 -6.97 13.52
C ILE A 168 13.25 -7.87 13.43
N ASP A 169 13.73 -8.15 12.20
CA ASP A 169 14.98 -8.88 12.00
C ASP A 169 16.14 -8.08 12.60
N GLY A 170 16.52 -8.43 13.84
CA GLY A 170 17.56 -7.74 14.60
C GLY A 170 18.91 -7.76 13.91
N VAL A 171 19.18 -8.78 13.10
CA VAL A 171 20.42 -8.86 12.32
C VAL A 171 20.39 -7.78 11.23
N LEU A 172 19.28 -7.68 10.49
CA LEU A 172 19.11 -6.65 9.47
C LEU A 172 19.17 -5.23 10.07
N THR A 173 18.53 -5.00 11.22
CA THR A 173 18.55 -3.69 11.90
C THR A 173 19.97 -3.29 12.32
N VAL A 174 20.74 -4.21 12.90
CA VAL A 174 22.13 -3.95 13.29
C VAL A 174 23.01 -3.73 12.06
N LEU A 175 22.82 -4.51 10.98
CA LEU A 175 23.54 -4.33 9.72
C LEU A 175 23.24 -2.98 9.07
N LEU A 176 21.97 -2.56 9.02
CA LEU A 176 21.58 -1.24 8.53
C LEU A 176 22.16 -0.12 9.40
N GLY A 177 22.12 -0.27 10.72
CA GLY A 177 22.73 0.67 11.67
C GLY A 177 24.24 0.78 11.47
N LEU A 178 24.94 -0.34 11.28
CA LEU A 178 26.37 -0.38 11.00
C LEU A 178 26.68 0.27 9.64
N ALA A 179 25.93 -0.05 8.59
CA ALA A 179 26.09 0.54 7.27
C ALA A 179 25.90 2.06 7.31
N LYS A 180 24.90 2.54 8.05
CA LYS A 180 24.65 3.98 8.25
C LYS A 180 25.79 4.65 9.02
N ALA A 181 26.26 4.04 10.11
CA ALA A 181 27.40 4.50 10.89
C ALA A 181 28.67 4.62 10.03
N LEU A 182 28.98 3.58 9.25
CA LEU A 182 30.09 3.58 8.31
C LEU A 182 29.93 4.68 7.25
N SER A 183 28.72 4.89 6.73
CA SER A 183 28.44 5.96 5.77
C SER A 183 28.78 7.35 6.32
N TRP A 184 28.47 7.62 7.60
CA TRP A 184 28.81 8.89 8.26
C TRP A 184 30.33 9.03 8.45
N CYS A 185 31.00 7.98 8.90
CA CYS A 185 32.46 7.99 9.05
C CYS A 185 33.17 8.24 7.72
N PHE A 186 32.79 7.53 6.66
CA PHE A 186 33.39 7.70 5.33
C PHE A 186 33.03 9.05 4.71
N ALA A 187 31.83 9.57 4.93
CA ALA A 187 31.46 10.91 4.47
C ALA A 187 32.37 11.98 5.08
N VAL A 188 32.56 11.98 6.40
CA VAL A 188 33.47 12.90 7.12
C VAL A 188 34.93 12.71 6.69
N GLN A 189 35.37 11.47 6.49
CA GLN A 189 36.72 11.22 6.00
C GLN A 189 36.90 11.82 4.59
N THR A 190 35.91 11.66 3.72
CA THR A 190 35.92 12.18 2.35
C THR A 190 35.95 13.71 2.33
N THR A 191 35.27 14.37 3.27
CA THR A 191 35.26 15.84 3.37
C THR A 191 36.63 16.44 3.71
N ARG A 192 37.53 15.67 4.36
CA ARG A 192 38.91 16.10 4.67
C ARG A 192 39.84 16.12 3.46
N TYR A 193 39.73 15.12 2.60
CA TYR A 193 40.65 14.94 1.47
C TYR A 193 40.20 15.67 0.20
N THR A 194 39.04 16.32 0.24
CA THR A 194 38.45 16.99 -0.92
C THR A 194 38.37 18.49 -0.68
N PRO A 195 38.89 19.35 -1.59
CA PRO A 195 38.84 20.82 -1.43
C PRO A 195 37.40 21.40 -1.43
N VAL A 196 36.38 20.58 -1.68
CA VAL A 196 34.95 20.94 -1.72
C VAL A 196 34.19 20.16 -0.64
N SER A 197 34.43 20.51 0.62
CA SER A 197 34.32 19.62 1.79
C SER A 197 32.95 18.92 1.96
N TRP A 198 31.80 19.60 1.87
CA TRP A 198 30.49 18.96 2.18
C TRP A 198 29.61 18.63 0.97
N ARG A 199 29.89 19.19 -0.20
CA ARG A 199 29.08 18.97 -1.41
C ARG A 199 29.20 17.54 -1.93
N ILE A 200 30.35 16.89 -1.75
CA ILE A 200 30.55 15.52 -2.21
C ILE A 200 29.62 14.54 -1.48
N VAL A 201 29.28 14.82 -0.22
CA VAL A 201 28.38 13.98 0.61
C VAL A 201 26.95 14.01 0.07
N THR A 202 26.45 15.18 -0.33
CA THR A 202 25.09 15.32 -0.88
C THR A 202 24.97 14.67 -2.25
N VAL A 203 26.02 14.73 -3.06
CA VAL A 203 26.09 14.06 -4.36
C VAL A 203 26.12 12.53 -4.20
N ILE A 204 26.92 12.00 -3.27
CA ILE A 204 26.97 10.56 -2.97
C ILE A 204 25.60 10.07 -2.46
N ALA A 205 24.96 10.84 -1.57
CA ALA A 205 23.62 10.53 -1.08
C ALA A 205 22.59 10.51 -2.22
N THR A 206 22.65 11.51 -3.12
CA THR A 206 21.80 11.57 -4.31
C THR A 206 21.99 10.34 -5.18
N PHE A 207 23.24 9.97 -5.50
CA PHE A 207 23.55 8.75 -6.25
C PHE A 207 22.90 7.51 -5.62
N GLY A 208 23.10 7.31 -4.31
CA GLY A 208 22.52 6.18 -3.59
C GLY A 208 21.00 6.11 -3.72
N LEU A 209 20.31 7.24 -3.61
CA LEU A 209 18.84 7.30 -3.69
C LEU A 209 18.30 6.99 -5.08
N VAL A 210 18.89 7.56 -6.13
CA VAL A 210 18.40 7.34 -7.50
C VAL A 210 18.88 6.01 -8.09
N ALA A 211 20.06 5.52 -7.70
CA ALA A 211 20.64 4.29 -8.26
C ALA A 211 20.02 3.00 -7.73
N THR A 212 19.35 3.04 -6.57
CA THR A 212 18.69 1.87 -5.96
C THR A 212 17.21 1.78 -6.28
N ARG A 213 16.71 2.61 -7.20
CA ARG A 213 15.32 2.56 -7.68
C ARG A 213 15.10 1.32 -8.54
N ASP A 214 13.99 0.61 -8.30
CA ASP A 214 13.62 -0.57 -9.07
C ASP A 214 12.95 -0.16 -10.40
N PRO A 215 13.58 -0.39 -11.56
CA PRO A 215 13.02 -0.01 -12.85
C PRO A 215 11.73 -0.75 -13.22
N SER A 216 11.40 -1.86 -12.56
CA SER A 216 10.19 -2.65 -12.85
C SER A 216 8.91 -2.04 -12.25
N ILE A 217 9.05 -1.13 -11.28
CA ILE A 217 7.93 -0.48 -10.57
C ILE A 217 7.70 0.94 -11.11
N GLU A 218 8.64 1.47 -11.92
CA GLU A 218 8.53 2.81 -12.47
C GLU A 218 7.35 2.91 -13.47
N PRO A 219 6.64 4.06 -13.51
CA PRO A 219 5.42 4.21 -14.30
C PRO A 219 5.65 4.24 -15.83
N SER A 220 6.90 4.40 -16.28
CA SER A 220 7.26 4.40 -17.69
C SER A 220 8.74 4.11 -17.92
N ASP A 221 9.06 3.63 -19.13
CA ASP A 221 10.45 3.45 -19.59
C ASP A 221 11.26 4.74 -19.51
N THR A 222 10.63 5.88 -19.82
CA THR A 222 11.26 7.20 -19.69
C THR A 222 11.67 7.47 -18.25
N GLN A 223 10.80 7.18 -17.28
CA GLN A 223 11.12 7.38 -15.87
C GLN A 223 12.27 6.47 -15.41
N ALA A 224 12.21 5.18 -15.76
CA ALA A 224 13.29 4.24 -15.48
C ALA A 224 14.62 4.69 -16.11
N PHE A 225 14.59 5.24 -17.32
CA PHE A 225 15.77 5.80 -17.98
C PHE A 225 16.29 7.06 -17.27
N VAL A 226 15.42 7.97 -16.83
CA VAL A 226 15.85 9.17 -16.10
C VAL A 226 16.50 8.83 -14.77
N ASN A 227 16.10 7.76 -14.08
CA ASN A 227 16.81 7.25 -12.90
C ASN A 227 18.27 6.92 -13.24
N VAL A 228 18.53 6.20 -14.35
CA VAL A 228 19.90 5.89 -14.82
C VAL A 228 20.68 7.16 -15.12
N VAL A 229 20.07 8.12 -15.83
CA VAL A 229 20.72 9.41 -16.16
C VAL A 229 21.07 10.20 -14.90
N ALA A 230 20.14 10.30 -13.94
CA ALA A 230 20.35 10.98 -12.67
C ALA A 230 21.52 10.33 -11.88
N SER A 231 21.56 8.99 -11.82
CA SER A 231 22.64 8.26 -11.18
C SER A 231 23.98 8.50 -11.88
N LEU A 232 24.02 8.50 -13.22
CA LEU A 232 25.23 8.80 -13.98
C LEU A 232 25.74 10.21 -13.71
N LEU A 233 24.84 11.22 -13.70
CA LEU A 233 25.21 12.60 -13.39
C LEU A 233 25.80 12.73 -11.97
N ALA A 234 25.17 12.12 -10.98
CA ALA A 234 25.66 12.13 -9.59
C ALA A 234 27.00 11.38 -9.44
N LEU A 235 27.18 10.25 -10.14
CA LEU A 235 28.44 9.51 -10.13
C LEU A 235 29.57 10.30 -10.78
N VAL A 236 29.30 10.93 -11.92
CA VAL A 236 30.23 11.83 -12.61
C VAL A 236 30.64 12.97 -11.69
N GLN A 237 29.68 13.65 -11.04
CA GLN A 237 29.95 14.70 -10.05
C GLN A 237 30.89 14.19 -8.95
N THR A 238 30.58 13.03 -8.37
CA THR A 238 31.41 12.40 -7.34
C THR A 238 32.84 12.17 -7.83
N ILE A 239 33.01 11.55 -8.99
CA ILE A 239 34.34 11.25 -9.57
C ILE A 239 35.14 12.53 -9.83
N TYR A 240 34.51 13.58 -10.36
CA TYR A 240 35.20 14.85 -10.61
C TYR A 240 35.48 15.66 -9.35
N MET A 241 34.78 15.41 -8.25
CA MET A 241 35.07 16.03 -6.96
C MET A 241 36.22 15.33 -6.21
N VAL A 242 36.47 14.05 -6.46
CA VAL A 242 37.63 13.33 -5.88
C VAL A 242 38.96 13.81 -6.49
N PRO A 243 40.03 14.03 -5.67
CA PRO A 243 41.35 14.44 -6.17
C PRO A 243 41.93 13.52 -7.25
N LYS A 244 42.59 14.11 -8.25
CA LYS A 244 43.19 13.37 -9.38
C LYS A 244 44.29 12.38 -8.95
N ASN A 245 44.98 12.64 -7.84
CA ASN A 245 46.09 11.82 -7.33
C ASN A 245 45.64 10.54 -6.62
N THR A 246 44.33 10.30 -6.50
CA THR A 246 43.78 9.11 -5.86
C THR A 246 43.97 7.88 -6.76
N LYS A 247 44.82 6.94 -6.32
CA LYS A 247 45.24 5.75 -7.09
C LYS A 247 44.11 4.86 -7.61
N GLN A 248 42.91 4.95 -7.03
CA GLN A 248 41.75 4.10 -7.38
C GLN A 248 40.53 4.90 -7.87
N ARG A 249 40.71 6.17 -8.26
CA ARG A 249 39.60 7.02 -8.73
C ARG A 249 38.81 6.42 -9.89
N ALA A 250 39.48 5.70 -10.78
CA ALA A 250 38.85 5.03 -11.93
C ALA A 250 37.90 3.89 -11.51
N LEU A 251 38.11 3.25 -10.35
CA LEU A 251 37.28 2.15 -9.86
C LEU A 251 35.84 2.60 -9.57
N LEU A 252 35.62 3.88 -9.29
CA LEU A 252 34.29 4.44 -9.05
C LEU A 252 33.36 4.28 -10.27
N TRP A 253 33.89 4.13 -11.48
CA TRP A 253 33.07 3.87 -12.67
C TRP A 253 32.34 2.52 -12.64
N VAL A 254 32.78 1.56 -11.80
CA VAL A 254 32.06 0.29 -11.60
C VAL A 254 30.63 0.54 -11.08
N PHE A 255 30.40 1.62 -10.34
CA PHE A 255 29.08 1.98 -9.83
C PHE A 255 28.07 2.36 -10.93
N VAL A 256 28.48 2.57 -12.19
CA VAL A 256 27.56 2.68 -13.33
C VAL A 256 26.68 1.44 -13.47
N LEU A 257 27.22 0.27 -13.11
CA LEU A 257 26.49 -1.00 -13.23
C LEU A 257 25.30 -1.10 -12.29
N VAL A 258 25.30 -0.36 -11.16
CA VAL A 258 24.23 -0.41 -10.15
C VAL A 258 22.87 -0.01 -10.72
N PRO A 259 22.71 1.17 -11.37
CA PRO A 259 21.46 1.53 -12.04
C PRO A 259 21.32 0.88 -13.43
N LEU A 260 22.43 0.61 -14.14
CA LEU A 260 22.38 0.18 -15.53
C LEU A 260 21.97 -1.28 -15.70
N MET A 261 22.49 -2.19 -14.86
CA MET A 261 22.19 -3.62 -14.99
C MET A 261 20.71 -3.94 -14.76
N PRO A 262 20.05 -3.44 -13.70
CA PRO A 262 18.61 -3.64 -13.51
C PRO A 262 17.79 -3.02 -14.64
N TYR A 263 18.16 -1.81 -15.11
CA TYR A 263 17.46 -1.15 -16.22
C TYR A 263 17.54 -1.96 -17.52
N LEU A 264 18.73 -2.44 -17.88
CA LEU A 264 18.91 -3.27 -19.07
C LEU A 264 18.18 -4.61 -18.94
N ALA A 265 18.21 -5.24 -17.77
CA ALA A 265 17.45 -6.46 -17.50
C ALA A 265 15.93 -6.23 -17.69
N ASN A 266 15.41 -5.11 -17.17
CA ASN A 266 14.01 -4.72 -17.34
C ASN A 266 13.66 -4.52 -18.83
N MET A 267 14.50 -3.80 -19.58
CA MET A 267 14.29 -3.58 -21.01
C MET A 267 14.34 -4.89 -21.82
N VAL A 268 15.22 -5.82 -21.47
CA VAL A 268 15.27 -7.15 -22.09
C VAL A 268 14.00 -7.93 -21.79
N ALA A 269 13.51 -7.89 -20.54
CA ALA A 269 12.27 -8.56 -20.15
C ALA A 269 11.05 -8.00 -20.91
N ILE A 270 10.93 -6.67 -21.03
CA ILE A 270 9.85 -6.01 -21.79
C ILE A 270 9.89 -6.45 -23.26
N ARG A 271 11.05 -6.37 -23.91
CA ARG A 271 11.19 -6.78 -25.33
C ARG A 271 10.95 -8.27 -25.55
N ALA A 272 11.36 -9.11 -24.61
CA ALA A 272 11.07 -10.54 -24.64
C ALA A 272 9.55 -10.79 -24.58
N ALA A 273 8.83 -10.06 -23.73
CA ALA A 273 7.37 -10.15 -23.65
C ALA A 273 6.68 -9.63 -24.93
N GLU A 274 7.11 -8.48 -25.47
CA GLU A 274 6.58 -7.93 -26.72
C GLU A 274 6.80 -8.85 -27.91
N SER A 275 8.01 -9.39 -28.07
CA SER A 275 8.33 -10.32 -29.15
C SER A 275 7.55 -11.62 -29.02
N ALA A 276 7.37 -12.15 -27.80
CA ALA A 276 6.50 -13.30 -27.55
C ALA A 276 5.04 -13.01 -27.97
N ALA A 277 4.52 -11.82 -27.65
CA ALA A 277 3.17 -11.41 -28.05
C ALA A 277 3.02 -11.24 -29.57
N GLN A 278 4.00 -10.68 -30.25
CA GLN A 278 4.00 -10.53 -31.72
C GLN A 278 4.14 -11.88 -32.44
N GLN A 279 5.01 -12.76 -31.93
CA GLN A 279 5.17 -14.11 -32.46
C GLN A 279 3.87 -14.91 -32.29
N LEU A 280 3.19 -14.75 -31.16
CA LEU A 280 1.87 -15.35 -30.93
C LEU A 280 0.84 -14.87 -31.97
N ALA A 281 0.74 -13.56 -32.17
CA ALA A 281 -0.21 -12.98 -33.13
C ALA A 281 0.03 -13.45 -34.57
N SER A 282 1.29 -13.69 -34.95
CA SER A 282 1.66 -14.13 -36.30
C SER A 282 1.56 -15.64 -36.52
N GLN A 283 1.95 -16.46 -35.53
CA GLN A 283 1.92 -17.93 -35.65
C GLN A 283 0.52 -18.52 -35.49
N HIS A 284 -0.35 -17.87 -34.72
CA HIS A 284 -1.68 -18.38 -34.42
C HIS A 284 -2.77 -17.33 -34.69
N PRO A 285 -2.95 -16.90 -35.96
CA PRO A 285 -3.99 -15.94 -36.31
C PRO A 285 -5.35 -16.50 -35.89
N GLY A 286 -6.03 -15.78 -35.00
CA GLY A 286 -7.34 -16.14 -34.46
C GLY A 286 -7.36 -17.01 -33.21
N GLN A 287 -6.21 -17.48 -32.72
CA GLN A 287 -6.14 -18.28 -31.48
C GLN A 287 -5.55 -17.48 -30.31
N HIS A 288 -6.05 -16.26 -30.09
CA HIS A 288 -5.60 -15.43 -28.98
C HIS A 288 -5.89 -16.13 -27.62
N PRO A 289 -4.92 -16.25 -26.69
CA PRO A 289 -5.10 -16.97 -25.42
C PRO A 289 -6.29 -16.46 -24.61
N VAL A 290 -6.56 -15.15 -24.61
CA VAL A 290 -7.75 -14.58 -23.96
C VAL A 290 -9.05 -15.13 -24.55
N ALA A 291 -9.14 -15.28 -25.88
CA ALA A 291 -10.34 -15.85 -26.51
C ALA A 291 -10.53 -17.30 -26.09
N GLN A 292 -9.44 -18.09 -26.06
CA GLN A 292 -9.49 -19.48 -25.57
C GLN A 292 -9.87 -19.57 -24.09
N LEU A 293 -9.35 -18.66 -23.26
CA LEU A 293 -9.71 -18.57 -21.83
C LEU A 293 -11.18 -18.22 -21.65
N MET A 294 -11.71 -17.29 -22.46
CA MET A 294 -13.14 -16.94 -22.45
C MET A 294 -14.02 -18.10 -22.90
N GLU A 295 -13.68 -18.78 -24.00
CA GLU A 295 -14.41 -19.95 -24.49
C GLU A 295 -14.42 -21.07 -23.45
N LYS A 296 -13.27 -21.35 -22.82
CA LYS A 296 -13.17 -22.31 -21.73
C LYS A 296 -14.03 -21.89 -20.54
N ALA A 297 -13.94 -20.64 -20.10
CA ALA A 297 -14.72 -20.15 -18.97
C ALA A 297 -16.24 -20.26 -19.23
N LYS A 298 -16.67 -19.95 -20.46
CA LYS A 298 -18.06 -20.13 -20.88
C LYS A 298 -18.47 -21.60 -20.84
N ALA A 299 -17.66 -22.50 -21.41
CA ALA A 299 -17.95 -23.93 -21.39
C ALA A 299 -18.01 -24.50 -19.96
N ASP A 300 -17.10 -24.07 -19.08
CA ASP A 300 -17.08 -24.48 -17.67
C ASP A 300 -18.32 -23.96 -16.91
N PHE A 301 -18.76 -22.73 -17.20
CA PHE A 301 -19.97 -22.14 -16.64
C PHE A 301 -21.24 -22.84 -17.15
N ASP A 302 -21.36 -23.08 -18.44
CA ASP A 302 -22.49 -23.81 -19.04
C ASP A 302 -22.56 -25.25 -18.50
N ALA A 303 -21.41 -25.91 -18.35
CA ALA A 303 -21.32 -27.22 -17.71
C ALA A 303 -21.78 -27.18 -16.24
N MET A 304 -21.41 -26.13 -15.49
CA MET A 304 -21.88 -25.91 -14.12
C MET A 304 -23.39 -25.74 -14.03
N LEU A 305 -23.99 -24.95 -14.93
CA LEU A 305 -25.44 -24.78 -14.99
C LEU A 305 -26.16 -26.08 -15.37
N SER A 306 -25.59 -26.86 -16.29
CA SER A 306 -26.18 -28.11 -16.78
C SER A 306 -26.30 -29.18 -15.68
N ARG A 307 -25.36 -29.22 -14.73
CA ARG A 307 -25.31 -30.20 -13.63
C ARG A 307 -26.14 -29.83 -12.40
N GLN A 308 -26.70 -28.63 -12.32
CA GLN A 308 -27.50 -28.20 -11.17
C GLN A 308 -28.73 -29.08 -10.99
N SER A 309 -29.01 -29.48 -9.74
CA SER A 309 -30.15 -30.34 -9.42
C SER A 309 -31.50 -29.73 -9.80
N LYS A 310 -32.40 -30.59 -10.31
CA LYS A 310 -33.76 -30.21 -10.72
C LYS A 310 -34.83 -30.56 -9.70
N THR A 311 -34.52 -31.43 -8.75
CA THR A 311 -35.42 -31.81 -7.65
C THR A 311 -34.70 -31.72 -6.30
N TYR A 312 -35.48 -31.60 -5.22
CA TYR A 312 -34.92 -31.58 -3.86
C TYR A 312 -34.10 -32.84 -3.56
N ASP A 313 -34.58 -34.03 -3.93
CA ASP A 313 -33.87 -35.28 -3.66
C ASP A 313 -32.54 -35.37 -4.43
N GLN A 314 -32.48 -34.78 -5.63
CA GLN A 314 -31.22 -34.63 -6.36
C GLN A 314 -30.27 -33.68 -5.62
N ALA A 315 -30.76 -32.52 -5.16
CA ALA A 315 -29.95 -31.55 -4.44
C ALA A 315 -29.39 -32.14 -3.12
N VAL A 316 -30.19 -32.92 -2.39
CA VAL A 316 -29.74 -33.64 -1.20
C VAL A 316 -28.66 -34.67 -1.54
N LYS A 317 -28.86 -35.47 -2.60
CA LYS A 317 -27.87 -36.46 -3.04
C LYS A 317 -26.56 -35.79 -3.47
N GLU A 318 -26.63 -34.68 -4.21
CA GLU A 318 -25.46 -33.91 -4.63
C GLU A 318 -24.73 -33.32 -3.43
N TYR A 319 -25.44 -32.71 -2.49
CA TYR A 319 -24.85 -32.18 -1.26
C TYR A 319 -24.07 -33.26 -0.50
N LYS A 320 -24.68 -34.43 -0.26
CA LYS A 320 -24.01 -35.56 0.41
C LYS A 320 -22.84 -36.10 -0.41
N ARG A 321 -22.98 -36.19 -1.74
CA ARG A 321 -21.93 -36.66 -2.64
C ARG A 321 -20.72 -35.74 -2.60
N ARG A 322 -20.94 -34.42 -2.61
CA ARG A 322 -19.91 -33.39 -2.70
C ARG A 322 -19.24 -33.12 -1.35
N TYR A 323 -20.04 -32.88 -0.30
CA TYR A 323 -19.57 -32.42 1.01
C TYR A 323 -19.41 -33.52 2.06
N LYS A 324 -19.85 -34.75 1.75
CA LYS A 324 -19.72 -35.93 2.64
C LYS A 324 -20.43 -35.78 3.99
N VAL A 325 -21.39 -34.87 4.07
CA VAL A 325 -22.24 -34.65 5.25
C VAL A 325 -23.70 -34.48 4.83
N ASP A 326 -24.61 -34.66 5.78
CA ASP A 326 -26.02 -34.35 5.55
C ASP A 326 -26.24 -32.84 5.38
N PRO A 327 -27.21 -32.43 4.53
CA PRO A 327 -27.57 -31.02 4.40
C PRO A 327 -28.10 -30.45 5.71
N PRO A 328 -27.91 -29.14 5.97
CA PRO A 328 -28.32 -28.51 7.22
C PRO A 328 -29.84 -28.53 7.41
N SER A 329 -30.28 -28.30 8.65
CA SER A 329 -31.68 -28.03 8.92
C SER A 329 -32.16 -26.82 8.09
N GLY A 330 -33.39 -26.88 7.59
CA GLY A 330 -33.94 -25.84 6.69
C GLY A 330 -33.54 -25.97 5.22
N PHE A 331 -32.73 -26.97 4.82
CA PHE A 331 -32.32 -27.13 3.41
C PHE A 331 -33.49 -27.27 2.43
N ARG A 332 -34.61 -27.88 2.84
CA ARG A 332 -35.83 -27.91 2.02
C ARG A 332 -36.39 -26.52 1.78
N GLY A 333 -36.53 -25.71 2.83
CA GLY A 333 -37.03 -24.35 2.67
C GLY A 333 -36.09 -23.46 1.85
N TRP A 334 -34.77 -23.63 1.99
CA TRP A 334 -33.81 -23.00 1.08
C TRP A 334 -34.01 -23.44 -0.38
N TYR A 335 -34.19 -24.74 -0.65
CA TYR A 335 -34.40 -25.25 -2.01
C TYR A 335 -35.68 -24.68 -2.63
N ASP A 336 -36.78 -24.70 -1.87
CA ASP A 336 -38.07 -24.17 -2.31
C ASP A 336 -37.97 -22.65 -2.59
N PHE A 337 -37.23 -21.92 -1.76
CA PHE A 337 -36.93 -20.50 -1.96
C PHE A 337 -36.09 -20.26 -3.23
N ALA A 338 -35.02 -21.04 -3.44
CA ALA A 338 -34.15 -20.90 -4.60
C ALA A 338 -34.90 -21.16 -5.91
N VAL A 339 -35.76 -22.20 -5.93
CA VAL A 339 -36.62 -22.52 -7.09
C VAL A 339 -37.65 -21.41 -7.32
N LYS A 340 -38.34 -20.93 -6.28
CA LYS A 340 -39.30 -19.81 -6.37
C LYS A 340 -38.67 -18.56 -6.97
N ASN A 341 -37.42 -18.27 -6.60
CA ASN A 341 -36.67 -17.11 -7.08
C ASN A 341 -35.90 -17.37 -8.40
N LYS A 342 -36.10 -18.52 -9.04
CA LYS A 342 -35.45 -18.90 -10.31
C LYS A 342 -33.92 -18.82 -10.24
N SER A 343 -33.34 -19.22 -9.09
CA SER A 343 -31.89 -19.26 -8.94
C SER A 343 -31.27 -20.19 -10.00
N PRO A 344 -30.28 -19.73 -10.77
CA PRO A 344 -29.60 -20.59 -11.74
C PRO A 344 -28.67 -21.60 -11.05
N ILE A 345 -28.25 -21.31 -9.81
CA ILE A 345 -27.39 -22.15 -8.99
C ILE A 345 -28.21 -22.69 -7.81
N ILE A 346 -28.24 -24.00 -7.68
CA ILE A 346 -28.97 -24.73 -6.66
C ILE A 346 -27.95 -25.28 -5.66
N ASP A 347 -27.09 -26.21 -6.05
CA ASP A 347 -26.34 -27.04 -5.11
C ASP A 347 -24.80 -26.91 -5.21
N ASP A 348 -24.34 -25.69 -5.50
CA ASP A 348 -22.91 -25.32 -5.53
C ASP A 348 -22.57 -24.37 -4.36
N PHE A 349 -22.10 -24.94 -3.24
CA PHE A 349 -21.85 -24.25 -1.96
C PHE A 349 -20.40 -24.28 -1.50
N ASP A 350 -19.43 -24.49 -2.41
CA ASP A 350 -18.04 -24.79 -2.04
C ASP A 350 -17.43 -23.71 -1.13
N THR A 351 -17.64 -22.43 -1.47
CA THR A 351 -17.20 -21.30 -0.65
C THR A 351 -17.85 -21.31 0.74
N ILE A 352 -19.17 -21.52 0.82
CA ILE A 352 -19.89 -21.54 2.10
C ILE A 352 -19.40 -22.72 2.96
N TYR A 353 -19.26 -23.90 2.37
CA TYR A 353 -18.79 -25.10 3.06
C TYR A 353 -17.38 -24.90 3.62
N GLN A 354 -16.45 -24.38 2.81
CA GLN A 354 -15.07 -24.14 3.23
C GLN A 354 -14.98 -23.10 4.35
N SER A 355 -15.77 -22.02 4.28
CA SER A 355 -15.78 -20.98 5.32
C SER A 355 -16.47 -21.43 6.62
N VAL A 356 -17.47 -22.32 6.56
CA VAL A 356 -18.28 -22.69 7.75
C VAL A 356 -17.81 -23.99 8.41
N SER A 357 -17.28 -24.95 7.65
CA SER A 357 -16.85 -26.25 8.20
C SER A 357 -15.81 -26.20 9.33
N PRO A 358 -14.91 -25.19 9.43
CA PRO A 358 -14.00 -25.09 10.58
C PRO A 358 -14.72 -24.98 11.94
N PHE A 359 -15.95 -24.47 11.95
CA PHE A 359 -16.75 -24.26 13.17
C PHE A 359 -17.57 -25.49 13.59
N TRP A 360 -17.61 -26.57 12.79
CA TRP A 360 -18.50 -27.72 13.05
C TRP A 360 -18.12 -28.58 14.26
N LYS A 361 -16.91 -28.40 14.79
CA LYS A 361 -16.48 -29.04 16.04
C LYS A 361 -16.94 -28.29 17.29
N LEU A 362 -17.45 -27.07 17.14
CA LEU A 362 -17.97 -26.25 18.23
C LEU A 362 -19.47 -26.45 18.40
N SER A 363 -19.93 -26.45 19.64
CA SER A 363 -21.35 -26.36 19.97
C SER A 363 -21.91 -24.98 19.64
N GLY A 364 -23.24 -24.89 19.49
CA GLY A 364 -23.90 -23.60 19.27
C GLY A 364 -23.63 -22.58 20.38
N GLN A 365 -23.51 -23.02 21.63
CA GLN A 365 -23.18 -22.13 22.75
C GLN A 365 -21.76 -21.58 22.63
N GLU A 366 -20.77 -22.42 22.28
CA GLU A 366 -19.39 -21.98 22.09
C GLU A 366 -19.26 -20.96 20.95
N ILE A 367 -19.97 -21.17 19.84
CA ILE A 367 -20.03 -20.21 18.73
C ILE A 367 -20.62 -18.88 19.21
N MET A 368 -21.74 -18.92 19.94
CA MET A 368 -22.38 -17.72 20.48
C MET A 368 -21.48 -16.98 21.48
N ASP A 369 -20.72 -17.70 22.30
CA ASP A 369 -19.75 -17.12 23.22
C ASP A 369 -18.61 -16.42 22.46
N VAL A 370 -18.12 -17.01 21.37
CA VAL A 370 -17.13 -16.37 20.48
C VAL A 370 -17.69 -15.11 19.83
N VAL A 371 -18.89 -15.19 19.24
CA VAL A 371 -19.57 -14.05 18.60
C VAL A 371 -19.74 -12.89 19.58
N ASN A 372 -20.23 -13.18 20.79
CA ASN A 372 -20.42 -12.17 21.83
C ASN A 372 -19.09 -11.59 22.32
N ARG A 373 -18.06 -12.42 22.53
CA ARG A 373 -16.72 -11.92 22.90
C ARG A 373 -16.12 -11.04 21.81
N ALA A 374 -16.22 -11.43 20.54
CA ALA A 374 -15.69 -10.67 19.41
C ALA A 374 -16.38 -9.30 19.28
N TYR A 375 -17.71 -9.26 19.37
CA TYR A 375 -18.48 -8.02 19.37
C TYR A 375 -18.10 -7.09 20.54
N ASN A 376 -18.04 -7.63 21.77
CA ASN A 376 -17.74 -6.86 22.97
C ASN A 376 -16.26 -6.51 23.14
N THR A 377 -15.38 -7.02 22.27
CA THR A 377 -13.96 -6.64 22.29
C THR A 377 -13.83 -5.16 21.90
N PRO A 378 -13.20 -4.33 22.74
CA PRO A 378 -13.02 -2.91 22.42
C PRO A 378 -12.35 -2.70 21.07
N TYR A 379 -12.88 -1.75 20.28
CA TYR A 379 -12.37 -1.40 18.94
C TYR A 379 -12.42 -2.54 17.90
N SER A 380 -13.29 -3.53 18.09
CA SER A 380 -13.50 -4.62 17.10
C SER A 380 -14.10 -4.13 15.77
N GLU A 381 -14.81 -2.99 15.76
CA GLU A 381 -15.53 -2.42 14.60
C GLU A 381 -16.57 -3.38 13.97
N LEU A 382 -17.01 -4.41 14.72
CA LEU A 382 -17.97 -5.42 14.25
C LEU A 382 -19.40 -4.98 14.55
N TRP A 383 -20.27 -5.18 13.56
CA TRP A 383 -21.72 -5.11 13.77
C TRP A 383 -22.23 -6.45 14.29
N GLN A 384 -23.07 -6.44 15.32
CA GLN A 384 -23.80 -7.63 15.74
C GLN A 384 -25.20 -7.57 15.12
N CYS A 385 -25.56 -8.60 14.37
CA CYS A 385 -26.86 -8.75 13.75
C CYS A 385 -27.63 -9.89 14.39
N THR A 386 -28.94 -9.72 14.51
CA THR A 386 -29.87 -10.75 14.96
C THR A 386 -30.95 -10.91 13.91
N PHE A 387 -31.03 -12.10 13.31
CA PHE A 387 -32.11 -12.50 12.43
C PHE A 387 -33.17 -13.24 13.25
N ARG A 388 -34.42 -12.79 13.14
CA ARG A 388 -35.59 -13.41 13.76
C ARG A 388 -36.28 -14.31 12.74
N GLY A 389 -36.29 -15.60 13.01
CA GLY A 389 -36.79 -16.64 12.11
C GLY A 389 -38.27 -16.53 11.81
N GLU A 390 -39.09 -16.26 12.83
CA GLU A 390 -40.54 -16.16 12.68
C GLU A 390 -40.96 -15.02 11.73
N THR A 391 -40.32 -13.86 11.85
CA THR A 391 -40.69 -12.66 11.08
C THR A 391 -39.82 -12.41 9.85
N ALA A 392 -38.75 -13.20 9.68
CA ALA A 392 -37.69 -12.98 8.68
C ALA A 392 -37.12 -11.55 8.69
N ARG A 393 -36.90 -11.00 9.89
CA ARG A 393 -36.34 -9.65 10.07
C ARG A 393 -34.97 -9.70 10.72
N THR A 394 -34.06 -8.90 10.17
CA THR A 394 -32.73 -8.66 10.72
C THR A 394 -32.68 -7.31 11.40
N GLU A 395 -32.02 -7.26 12.55
CA GLU A 395 -31.65 -6.04 13.27
C GLU A 395 -30.14 -6.07 13.53
N CYS A 396 -29.42 -5.06 13.04
CA CYS A 396 -27.99 -4.90 13.26
C CYS A 396 -27.70 -3.71 14.18
N ARG A 397 -26.71 -3.88 15.05
CA ARG A 397 -26.32 -2.88 16.06
C ARG A 397 -24.80 -2.82 16.20
N HIS A 398 -24.33 -1.62 16.51
CA HIS A 398 -22.93 -1.31 16.73
C HIS A 398 -22.80 -0.43 17.97
N PRO A 399 -21.71 -0.53 18.77
CA PRO A 399 -21.62 0.20 20.04
C PRO A 399 -21.66 1.74 19.90
N TYR A 400 -21.24 2.29 18.75
CA TYR A 400 -21.16 3.74 18.52
C TYR A 400 -21.46 4.20 17.09
N ARG A 401 -21.88 3.31 16.19
CA ARG A 401 -22.21 3.66 14.80
C ARG A 401 -23.70 3.47 14.56
N ASN A 402 -24.30 4.38 13.82
CA ASN A 402 -25.73 4.36 13.51
C ASN A 402 -26.04 3.91 12.08
N PHE A 403 -25.04 3.93 11.19
CA PHE A 403 -25.19 3.56 9.79
C PHE A 403 -24.45 2.25 9.51
N ASP A 404 -25.21 1.19 9.25
CA ASP A 404 -24.73 -0.17 9.02
C ASP A 404 -24.32 -0.45 7.56
N ARG A 405 -24.13 0.60 6.76
CA ARG A 405 -23.86 0.50 5.31
C ARG A 405 -24.89 -0.35 4.57
N HIS A 406 -26.19 -0.17 4.90
CA HIS A 406 -27.33 -0.86 4.30
C HIS A 406 -27.37 -2.38 4.54
N LEU A 407 -26.61 -2.90 5.50
CA LEU A 407 -26.59 -4.33 5.82
C LEU A 407 -27.98 -4.87 6.21
N THR A 408 -28.68 -4.18 7.11
CA THR A 408 -30.04 -4.56 7.52
C THR A 408 -31.01 -4.54 6.33
N LEU A 409 -30.87 -3.55 5.44
CA LEU A 409 -31.70 -3.44 4.23
C LEU A 409 -31.44 -4.61 3.28
N LEU A 410 -30.17 -4.95 3.02
CA LEU A 410 -29.76 -6.09 2.20
C LEU A 410 -30.37 -7.39 2.73
N LEU A 411 -30.14 -7.69 4.01
CA LEU A 411 -30.56 -8.95 4.61
C LEU A 411 -32.09 -9.07 4.64
N ASN A 412 -32.81 -7.99 4.97
CA ASN A 412 -34.27 -7.99 4.91
C ASN A 412 -34.81 -8.14 3.48
N LYS A 413 -34.12 -7.59 2.48
CA LYS A 413 -34.52 -7.71 1.07
C LYS A 413 -34.29 -9.13 0.53
N VAL A 414 -33.19 -9.78 0.92
CA VAL A 414 -32.82 -11.12 0.43
C VAL A 414 -33.51 -12.23 1.22
N LEU A 415 -33.67 -12.07 2.53
CA LEU A 415 -34.18 -13.11 3.43
C LEU A 415 -35.65 -12.93 3.84
N GLY A 416 -36.29 -11.80 3.53
CA GLY A 416 -37.63 -11.46 4.03
C GLY A 416 -38.75 -12.45 3.68
N ASP A 417 -38.54 -13.28 2.65
CA ASP A 417 -39.47 -14.32 2.19
C ASP A 417 -39.30 -15.66 2.93
N LEU A 418 -38.38 -15.76 3.90
CA LEU A 418 -38.01 -16.99 4.62
C LEU A 418 -38.63 -17.10 6.03
N GLY A 419 -39.75 -16.42 6.28
CA GLY A 419 -40.45 -16.46 7.57
C GLY A 419 -40.83 -17.89 7.97
N GLY A 420 -40.38 -18.32 9.15
CA GLY A 420 -40.60 -19.68 9.68
C GLY A 420 -39.74 -20.79 9.05
N VAL A 421 -38.83 -20.45 8.12
CA VAL A 421 -37.92 -21.43 7.47
C VAL A 421 -36.59 -21.53 8.22
N LEU A 422 -36.02 -20.39 8.57
CA LEU A 422 -34.73 -20.29 9.25
C LEU A 422 -34.94 -20.04 10.74
N PRO A 423 -34.07 -20.57 11.63
CA PRO A 423 -34.15 -20.30 13.06
C PRO A 423 -33.71 -18.86 13.37
N ASP A 424 -33.86 -18.46 14.64
CA ASP A 424 -33.22 -17.26 15.16
C ASP A 424 -31.70 -17.45 15.14
N ILE A 425 -30.97 -16.47 14.58
CA ILE A 425 -29.52 -16.52 14.44
C ILE A 425 -28.94 -15.18 14.85
N GLN A 426 -27.84 -15.23 15.61
CA GLN A 426 -27.00 -14.07 15.89
C GLN A 426 -25.62 -14.27 15.28
N PHE A 427 -25.09 -13.22 14.65
CA PHE A 427 -23.81 -13.26 13.95
C PHE A 427 -23.17 -11.87 13.94
N VAL A 428 -21.87 -11.83 13.66
CA VAL A 428 -21.11 -10.58 13.52
C VAL A 428 -20.72 -10.33 12.07
N VAL A 429 -20.81 -9.07 11.66
CA VAL A 429 -20.52 -8.62 10.31
C VAL A 429 -19.46 -7.53 10.32
N ASN A 430 -18.48 -7.70 9.46
CA ASN A 430 -17.49 -6.69 9.11
C ASN A 430 -18.07 -5.71 8.10
N HIS A 431 -17.94 -4.42 8.40
CA HIS A 431 -18.37 -3.33 7.53
C HIS A 431 -17.20 -2.60 6.85
N LEU A 432 -15.97 -2.94 7.22
CA LEU A 432 -14.76 -2.37 6.66
C LEU A 432 -14.42 -3.08 5.35
N ASP A 433 -13.62 -2.40 4.52
CA ASP A 433 -13.21 -2.93 3.23
C ASP A 433 -12.14 -4.03 3.42
N GLU A 434 -11.37 -3.96 4.51
CA GLU A 434 -10.40 -4.99 4.86
C GLU A 434 -11.05 -6.19 5.59
N PRO A 435 -10.67 -7.44 5.23
CA PRO A 435 -11.08 -8.66 5.94
C PRO A 435 -10.53 -8.73 7.38
N ARG A 436 -10.98 -9.70 8.18
CA ARG A 436 -10.78 -9.67 9.64
C ARG A 436 -10.04 -10.84 10.23
N VAL A 437 -10.13 -12.04 9.68
CA VAL A 437 -9.81 -13.27 10.42
C VAL A 437 -8.65 -14.02 9.79
N VAL A 438 -7.64 -14.31 10.59
CA VAL A 438 -6.57 -15.27 10.26
C VAL A 438 -6.52 -16.34 11.33
N VAL A 439 -6.50 -17.60 10.93
CA VAL A 439 -6.37 -18.74 11.84
C VAL A 439 -4.95 -19.32 11.74
N PRO A 440 -4.15 -19.27 12.81
CA PRO A 440 -2.85 -19.94 12.85
C PRO A 440 -2.96 -21.44 12.56
N PRO A 441 -1.98 -22.03 11.83
CA PRO A 441 -2.07 -23.43 11.40
C PRO A 441 -2.02 -24.44 12.56
N ASP A 442 -1.37 -24.09 13.67
CA ASP A 442 -1.22 -24.95 14.84
C ASP A 442 -2.34 -24.77 15.87
N GLN A 443 -3.35 -23.95 15.58
CA GLN A 443 -4.48 -23.75 16.48
C GLN A 443 -5.38 -24.99 16.52
N ASP A 444 -5.66 -25.49 17.73
CA ASP A 444 -6.64 -26.56 17.92
C ASP A 444 -8.01 -26.08 17.41
N PRO A 445 -8.71 -26.84 16.55
CA PRO A 445 -10.05 -26.49 16.07
C PRO A 445 -11.10 -26.20 17.16
N ILE A 446 -10.88 -26.66 18.40
CA ILE A 446 -11.76 -26.40 19.55
C ILE A 446 -11.31 -25.16 20.34
N ASP A 447 -10.10 -24.64 20.10
CA ASP A 447 -9.61 -23.42 20.76
C ASP A 447 -10.33 -22.19 20.23
N THR A 448 -11.18 -21.61 21.06
CA THR A 448 -11.98 -20.42 20.76
C THR A 448 -11.32 -19.10 21.22
N ARG A 449 -10.05 -19.15 21.62
CA ARG A 449 -9.28 -17.94 21.95
C ARG A 449 -8.88 -17.22 20.67
N PHE A 450 -8.92 -15.89 20.74
CA PHE A 450 -8.47 -15.02 19.66
C PHE A 450 -7.80 -13.78 20.25
N ALA A 451 -6.94 -13.14 19.46
CA ALA A 451 -6.35 -11.85 19.76
C ALA A 451 -6.80 -10.81 18.72
N LEU A 452 -6.99 -9.57 19.14
CA LEU A 452 -7.26 -8.43 18.27
C LEU A 452 -6.01 -7.56 18.17
N ALA A 453 -5.55 -7.28 16.96
CA ALA A 453 -4.43 -6.39 16.67
C ALA A 453 -4.86 -5.24 15.76
N ASP A 454 -4.40 -4.02 16.06
CA ASP A 454 -4.52 -2.87 15.17
C ASP A 454 -3.36 -2.85 14.18
N MET A 455 -3.67 -3.23 12.94
CA MET A 455 -2.72 -3.28 11.82
C MET A 455 -2.94 -2.13 10.83
N SER A 456 -3.69 -1.10 11.23
CA SER A 456 -3.90 0.10 10.43
C SER A 456 -2.56 0.74 10.07
N GLN A 457 -2.39 1.03 8.78
CA GLN A 457 -1.25 1.68 8.14
C GLN A 457 0.09 0.93 8.29
N LYS A 458 0.05 -0.37 8.57
CA LYS A 458 1.25 -1.22 8.74
C LYS A 458 1.32 -2.30 7.65
N PRO A 459 2.52 -2.67 7.18
CA PRO A 459 2.67 -3.88 6.37
C PRO A 459 2.14 -5.09 7.13
N VAL A 460 1.34 -5.93 6.46
CA VAL A 460 0.66 -7.08 7.08
C VAL A 460 0.93 -8.42 6.39
N TRP A 461 1.83 -8.43 5.42
CA TRP A 461 2.13 -9.66 4.66
C TRP A 461 2.49 -10.83 5.57
N LYS A 462 3.31 -10.59 6.61
CA LYS A 462 3.76 -11.62 7.56
C LYS A 462 2.59 -12.22 8.34
N GLU A 463 1.67 -11.38 8.80
CA GLU A 463 0.51 -11.78 9.59
C GLU A 463 -0.49 -12.57 8.75
N LEU A 464 -0.73 -12.16 7.51
CA LEU A 464 -1.67 -12.83 6.61
C LEU A 464 -1.10 -14.12 5.97
N THR A 465 0.23 -14.30 5.98
CA THR A 465 0.88 -15.52 5.46
C THR A 465 1.27 -16.54 6.53
N VAL A 466 0.93 -16.31 7.80
CA VAL A 466 1.11 -17.30 8.87
C VAL A 466 0.58 -18.69 8.48
N PRO A 467 -0.63 -18.83 7.86
CA PRO A 467 -1.16 -20.14 7.46
C PRO A 467 -0.38 -20.83 6.34
N CYS A 468 0.48 -20.12 5.61
CA CYS A 468 1.25 -20.70 4.51
C CYS A 468 2.29 -21.73 4.97
N SER A 469 2.72 -21.66 6.24
CA SER A 469 3.79 -22.50 6.80
C SER A 469 3.45 -23.99 6.82
N SER A 470 2.17 -24.37 6.79
CA SER A 470 1.68 -25.76 6.75
C SER A 470 1.28 -26.23 5.35
N SER A 471 1.25 -25.33 4.36
CA SER A 471 0.71 -25.59 3.03
C SER A 471 1.77 -25.43 1.94
N TYR A 472 2.93 -26.09 2.11
CA TYR A 472 3.82 -26.44 1.00
C TYR A 472 3.46 -27.83 0.45
N ASN A 473 2.16 -28.13 0.33
CA ASN A 473 1.75 -29.23 -0.52
C ASN A 473 1.78 -28.72 -1.95
N GLN A 474 2.65 -29.34 -2.77
CA GLN A 474 2.77 -29.02 -4.18
C GLN A 474 1.40 -28.89 -4.82
N PRO A 475 1.21 -27.97 -5.80
CA PRO A 475 -0.01 -27.92 -6.57
C PRO A 475 -0.26 -29.33 -7.10
N ASN A 476 -1.38 -29.94 -6.71
CA ASN A 476 -1.82 -31.20 -7.28
C ASN A 476 -1.93 -30.94 -8.78
N ASN A 477 -0.95 -31.44 -9.54
CA ASN A 477 -0.91 -31.44 -10.99
C ASN A 477 -2.01 -32.38 -11.52
N THR A 478 -3.27 -32.05 -11.23
CA THR A 478 -4.33 -32.34 -12.19
C THR A 478 -4.12 -31.34 -13.31
N ALA A 479 -3.24 -31.72 -14.24
CA ALA A 479 -3.07 -31.03 -15.51
C ALA A 479 -4.39 -31.12 -16.29
N ALA A 480 -5.39 -30.33 -15.88
CA ALA A 480 -6.36 -29.82 -16.81
C ALA A 480 -5.54 -29.20 -17.94
N LYS A 481 -5.81 -29.59 -19.20
CA LYS A 481 -5.11 -29.09 -20.38
C LYS A 481 -4.97 -27.57 -20.25
N SER A 482 -3.79 -27.13 -19.83
CA SER A 482 -3.53 -25.72 -19.58
C SER A 482 -3.57 -25.04 -20.94
N ILE A 483 -4.39 -23.99 -21.05
CA ILE A 483 -4.44 -23.19 -22.26
C ILE A 483 -3.03 -22.65 -22.46
N LYS A 484 -2.45 -22.92 -23.63
CA LYS A 484 -1.10 -22.44 -23.95
C LYS A 484 -1.14 -20.92 -23.95
N THR A 485 -0.46 -20.32 -22.99
CA THR A 485 -0.27 -18.87 -22.92
C THR A 485 0.97 -18.41 -23.66
N PHE A 486 1.73 -19.35 -24.24
CA PHE A 486 2.94 -19.08 -25.06
C PHE A 486 3.98 -18.21 -24.33
N GLY A 487 4.11 -18.41 -23.01
CA GLY A 487 5.05 -17.66 -22.18
C GLY A 487 4.51 -16.33 -21.64
N LEU A 488 3.29 -15.93 -22.01
CA LEU A 488 2.64 -14.74 -21.46
C LEU A 488 2.00 -15.03 -20.09
N PRO A 489 2.03 -14.07 -19.15
CA PRO A 489 1.61 -14.26 -17.76
C PRO A 489 0.09 -14.12 -17.58
N PHE A 490 -0.72 -14.77 -18.43
CA PHE A 490 -2.17 -14.77 -18.25
C PHE A 490 -2.60 -15.67 -17.08
N VAL A 491 -3.64 -15.25 -16.36
CA VAL A 491 -4.29 -16.07 -15.34
C VAL A 491 -5.00 -17.23 -16.02
N THR A 492 -4.49 -18.44 -15.82
CA THR A 492 -5.08 -19.68 -16.36
C THR A 492 -5.88 -20.46 -15.32
N SER A 493 -5.68 -20.16 -14.03
CA SER A 493 -6.39 -20.78 -12.92
C SER A 493 -6.64 -19.72 -11.84
N ALA A 494 -7.92 -19.43 -11.58
CA ALA A 494 -8.30 -18.50 -10.52
C ALA A 494 -7.82 -18.98 -9.15
N ALA A 495 -7.93 -20.28 -8.86
CA ALA A 495 -7.47 -20.85 -7.58
C ALA A 495 -5.97 -20.63 -7.35
N SER A 496 -5.15 -20.87 -8.38
CA SER A 496 -3.69 -20.68 -8.27
C SER A 496 -3.30 -19.21 -8.17
N SER A 497 -4.04 -18.31 -8.82
CA SER A 497 -3.74 -16.87 -8.78
C SER A 497 -4.27 -16.17 -7.53
N LEU A 498 -5.32 -16.70 -6.89
CA LEU A 498 -5.83 -16.18 -5.63
C LEU A 498 -5.04 -16.72 -4.42
N ASP A 499 -4.28 -17.80 -4.59
CA ASP A 499 -3.44 -18.37 -3.55
C ASP A 499 -2.23 -17.47 -3.26
N ILE A 500 -2.31 -16.67 -2.20
CA ILE A 500 -1.22 -15.78 -1.82
C ILE A 500 0.02 -16.52 -1.30
N CYS A 501 -0.11 -17.77 -0.84
CA CYS A 501 1.03 -18.58 -0.43
C CYS A 501 1.88 -19.01 -1.63
N ALA A 502 1.24 -19.28 -2.76
CA ALA A 502 1.91 -19.60 -4.03
C ALA A 502 2.48 -18.36 -4.76
N ASN A 503 2.04 -17.15 -4.37
CA ASN A 503 2.37 -15.90 -5.07
C ASN A 503 2.97 -14.83 -4.12
N PRO A 504 4.20 -15.06 -3.59
CA PRO A 504 4.82 -14.13 -2.63
C PRO A 504 5.15 -12.75 -3.20
N SER A 505 5.18 -12.62 -4.53
CA SER A 505 5.34 -11.33 -5.21
C SER A 505 4.22 -10.35 -4.88
N TYR A 506 3.06 -10.81 -4.42
CA TYR A 506 1.94 -9.92 -4.10
C TYR A 506 2.17 -9.04 -2.88
N ALA A 507 3.13 -9.39 -2.01
CA ALA A 507 3.44 -8.67 -0.78
C ALA A 507 3.54 -7.15 -0.96
N ASN A 508 4.11 -6.71 -2.09
CA ASN A 508 4.40 -5.31 -2.36
C ASN A 508 3.53 -4.70 -3.48
N THR A 509 2.58 -5.46 -4.04
CA THR A 509 1.77 -5.01 -5.20
C THR A 509 0.31 -4.71 -4.84
N TYR A 510 -0.10 -4.95 -3.59
CA TYR A 510 -1.49 -4.81 -3.17
C TYR A 510 -1.61 -3.98 -1.89
N GLY A 511 -2.49 -2.97 -1.90
CA GLY A 511 -2.61 -1.99 -0.81
C GLY A 511 -2.99 -2.60 0.54
N LEU A 512 -3.78 -3.69 0.54
CA LEU A 512 -4.11 -4.42 1.77
C LEU A 512 -2.85 -4.96 2.46
N PHE A 513 -1.83 -5.38 1.71
CA PHE A 513 -0.64 -6.03 2.26
C PHE A 513 0.45 -5.03 2.67
N THR A 514 0.55 -3.91 1.98
CA THR A 514 1.59 -2.90 2.21
C THR A 514 1.23 -1.91 3.31
N SER A 515 -0.01 -1.40 3.32
CA SER A 515 -0.48 -0.42 4.31
C SER A 515 -2.02 -0.29 4.25
N PRO A 516 -2.76 -1.24 4.85
CA PRO A 516 -4.22 -1.15 4.91
C PRO A 516 -4.65 0.05 5.76
N VAL A 517 -5.78 0.68 5.46
CA VAL A 517 -6.16 1.94 6.12
C VAL A 517 -6.66 1.70 7.54
N SER A 518 -7.45 0.64 7.76
CA SER A 518 -8.22 0.43 8.99
C SER A 518 -8.27 -1.03 9.49
N LEU A 519 -7.33 -1.86 9.07
CA LEU A 519 -7.33 -3.28 9.41
C LEU A 519 -7.22 -3.50 10.94
N ARG A 520 -8.26 -4.10 11.53
CA ARG A 520 -8.19 -4.76 12.83
C ARG A 520 -8.22 -6.27 12.61
N LEU A 521 -7.10 -6.90 12.88
CA LEU A 521 -6.88 -8.30 12.61
C LEU A 521 -7.26 -9.14 13.83
N LEU A 522 -8.16 -10.08 13.64
CA LEU A 522 -8.49 -11.14 14.59
C LEU A 522 -7.62 -12.36 14.26
N THR A 523 -6.70 -12.70 15.16
CA THR A 523 -5.93 -13.94 15.07
C THR A 523 -6.60 -15.00 15.94
N GLY A 524 -7.30 -15.94 15.30
CA GLY A 524 -8.04 -17.01 15.95
C GLY A 524 -9.33 -17.39 15.21
N LEU A 525 -9.94 -18.50 15.59
CA LEU A 525 -11.16 -19.00 14.96
C LEU A 525 -12.39 -18.15 15.39
N VAL A 526 -12.76 -17.17 14.57
CA VAL A 526 -13.90 -16.25 14.81
C VAL A 526 -14.82 -16.21 13.58
N PRO A 527 -16.14 -16.46 13.70
CA PRO A 527 -17.06 -16.46 12.58
C PRO A 527 -17.50 -15.03 12.22
N VAL A 528 -16.68 -14.33 11.43
CA VAL A 528 -16.97 -12.98 10.96
C VAL A 528 -17.40 -13.00 9.50
N LEU A 529 -18.52 -12.33 9.20
CA LEU A 529 -18.98 -12.16 7.82
C LEU A 529 -18.29 -10.95 7.16
N SER A 530 -17.62 -11.14 6.02
CA SER A 530 -16.96 -10.08 5.24
C SER A 530 -17.32 -10.15 3.75
N THR A 531 -17.15 -9.05 3.01
CA THR A 531 -17.50 -8.97 1.58
C THR A 531 -16.42 -9.52 0.64
N GLY A 532 -15.21 -9.75 1.15
CA GLY A 532 -14.08 -10.34 0.42
C GLY A 532 -12.94 -10.69 1.38
N ALA A 533 -12.10 -11.65 0.99
CA ALA A 533 -10.95 -12.09 1.79
C ALA A 533 -9.87 -12.75 0.89
N PRO A 534 -8.57 -12.56 1.17
CA PRO A 534 -7.47 -13.36 0.63
C PRO A 534 -7.61 -14.85 0.96
N SER A 535 -6.93 -15.72 0.20
CA SER A 535 -7.01 -17.19 0.34
C SER A 535 -6.61 -17.74 1.71
N THR A 536 -5.80 -17.02 2.47
CA THR A 536 -5.33 -17.43 3.80
C THR A 536 -6.22 -16.95 4.94
N MET A 537 -7.21 -16.11 4.65
CA MET A 537 -8.10 -15.54 5.65
C MET A 537 -9.38 -16.37 5.77
N SER A 538 -9.94 -16.42 6.98
CA SER A 538 -11.03 -17.33 7.35
C SER A 538 -12.37 -16.63 7.55
N ASP A 539 -12.51 -15.41 7.02
CA ASP A 539 -13.79 -14.71 6.99
C ASP A 539 -14.84 -15.52 6.20
N ILE A 540 -16.10 -15.43 6.65
CA ILE A 540 -17.25 -16.03 5.96
C ILE A 540 -17.74 -15.02 4.93
N LEU A 541 -17.67 -15.36 3.65
CA LEU A 541 -18.04 -14.42 2.59
C LEU A 541 -19.56 -14.24 2.48
N TYR A 542 -20.00 -13.00 2.41
CA TYR A 542 -21.39 -12.63 2.13
C TYR A 542 -21.46 -11.55 1.03
N PRO A 543 -22.57 -11.44 0.27
CA PRO A 543 -22.70 -10.45 -0.79
C PRO A 543 -22.73 -9.03 -0.21
N SER A 544 -22.01 -8.10 -0.84
CA SER A 544 -22.03 -6.68 -0.46
C SER A 544 -23.42 -6.06 -0.66
N ALA A 545 -23.78 -5.08 0.17
CA ALA A 545 -25.00 -4.28 -0.01
C ALA A 545 -25.01 -3.51 -1.35
N ALA A 546 -23.86 -3.32 -1.98
CA ALA A 546 -23.75 -2.73 -3.31
C ALA A 546 -24.66 -3.43 -4.35
N TYR A 547 -24.90 -4.75 -4.24
CA TYR A 547 -25.78 -5.48 -5.17
C TYR A 547 -27.24 -4.99 -5.19
N ILE A 548 -27.69 -4.27 -4.17
CA ILE A 548 -29.06 -3.74 -4.08
C ILE A 548 -29.13 -2.21 -4.23
N GLU A 549 -27.98 -1.55 -4.38
CA GLU A 549 -27.88 -0.11 -4.55
C GLU A 549 -28.01 0.27 -6.03
N SER A 550 -28.84 1.27 -6.32
CA SER A 550 -29.19 1.67 -7.70
C SER A 550 -27.98 2.04 -8.56
N GLY A 551 -26.90 2.53 -7.96
CA GLY A 551 -25.67 2.90 -8.67
C GLY A 551 -24.84 1.72 -9.19
N PHE A 552 -25.10 0.49 -8.71
CA PHE A 552 -24.33 -0.71 -9.06
C PHE A 552 -25.16 -1.77 -9.78
N VAL A 553 -26.45 -1.52 -10.01
CA VAL A 553 -27.30 -2.43 -10.80
C VAL A 553 -26.85 -2.39 -12.25
N TYR A 554 -26.57 -3.57 -12.80
CA TYR A 554 -26.18 -3.74 -14.19
C TYR A 554 -27.27 -3.21 -15.14
N ASP A 555 -26.85 -2.39 -16.10
CA ASP A 555 -27.69 -1.80 -17.13
C ASP A 555 -27.18 -2.25 -18.52
N PRO A 556 -27.85 -3.21 -19.18
CA PRO A 556 -27.43 -3.74 -20.47
C PRO A 556 -27.47 -2.68 -21.59
N THR A 557 -28.18 -1.57 -21.41
CA THR A 557 -28.25 -0.50 -22.42
C THR A 557 -26.92 0.26 -22.56
N ARG A 558 -26.06 0.15 -21.55
CA ARG A 558 -24.73 0.77 -21.51
C ARG A 558 -23.64 -0.13 -22.08
N ASP A 559 -23.96 -1.37 -22.43
CA ASP A 559 -22.99 -2.31 -22.97
C ASP A 559 -22.58 -1.90 -24.39
N ILE A 560 -21.27 -1.95 -24.64
CA ILE A 560 -20.71 -1.77 -25.98
C ILE A 560 -20.68 -3.16 -26.63
N PRO A 561 -21.32 -3.35 -27.80
CA PRO A 561 -21.21 -4.59 -28.55
C PRO A 561 -19.75 -4.98 -28.78
N TRP A 562 -19.43 -6.26 -28.61
CA TRP A 562 -18.05 -6.74 -28.65
C TRP A 562 -17.32 -6.37 -29.94
N ASP A 563 -18.02 -6.42 -31.07
CA ASP A 563 -17.53 -6.04 -32.41
C ASP A 563 -17.16 -4.56 -32.54
N LYS A 564 -17.65 -3.71 -31.62
CA LYS A 564 -17.40 -2.27 -31.58
C LYS A 564 -16.43 -1.85 -30.47
N ASN A 565 -15.83 -2.81 -29.76
CA ASN A 565 -14.84 -2.50 -28.73
C ASN A 565 -13.53 -1.98 -29.38
N PRO A 566 -13.11 -0.72 -29.13
CA PRO A 566 -11.95 -0.11 -29.79
C PRO A 566 -10.64 -0.91 -29.60
N SER A 567 -10.51 -1.63 -28.48
CA SER A 567 -9.35 -2.48 -28.18
C SER A 567 -9.26 -3.75 -29.04
N THR A 568 -10.35 -4.10 -29.74
CA THR A 568 -10.41 -5.21 -30.71
C THR A 568 -10.33 -4.75 -32.17
N GLY A 569 -10.17 -3.45 -32.44
CA GLY A 569 -10.20 -2.88 -33.80
C GLY A 569 -9.23 -3.49 -34.81
N ASN A 570 -8.14 -4.13 -34.34
CA ASN A 570 -7.27 -4.97 -35.18
C ASN A 570 -7.42 -6.49 -34.92
N ALA A 571 -7.98 -6.90 -33.78
CA ALA A 571 -8.19 -8.31 -33.43
C ALA A 571 -9.45 -8.93 -34.06
N SER A 572 -10.45 -8.12 -34.43
CA SER A 572 -11.63 -8.57 -35.19
C SER A 572 -11.28 -9.03 -36.61
N SER A 573 -10.06 -8.73 -37.09
CA SER A 573 -9.52 -9.29 -38.35
C SER A 573 -8.94 -10.70 -38.19
N LEU A 574 -8.72 -11.16 -36.95
CA LEU A 574 -8.08 -12.43 -36.65
C LEU A 574 -9.07 -13.55 -36.31
N LEU A 575 -10.30 -13.24 -35.89
CA LEU A 575 -11.33 -14.27 -35.73
C LEU A 575 -11.89 -14.67 -37.11
N PRO A 576 -12.05 -15.98 -37.41
CA PRO A 576 -12.74 -16.37 -38.62
C PRO A 576 -14.18 -15.83 -38.56
N LYS A 577 -14.54 -15.01 -39.55
CA LYS A 577 -15.94 -14.69 -39.84
C LYS A 577 -16.62 -15.99 -40.25
N THR A 578 -17.14 -16.74 -39.28
CA THR A 578 -18.14 -17.74 -39.58
C THR A 578 -19.37 -16.97 -40.03
N SER A 579 -19.63 -17.03 -41.33
CA SER A 579 -20.90 -16.70 -41.92
C SER A 579 -21.94 -17.65 -41.35
N THR A 580 -22.50 -17.35 -40.20
CA THR A 580 -23.79 -17.91 -39.80
C THR A 580 -24.83 -17.15 -40.60
N THR A 581 -25.11 -17.69 -41.79
CA THR A 581 -26.38 -17.49 -42.49
C THR A 581 -27.50 -17.59 -41.46
N SER A 582 -28.36 -16.58 -41.48
CA SER A 582 -29.64 -16.54 -40.82
C SER A 582 -30.42 -17.83 -41.07
N HIS A 583 -30.37 -18.74 -40.10
CA HIS A 583 -31.46 -19.64 -39.84
C HIS A 583 -31.99 -19.32 -38.45
N THR A 584 -33.03 -18.50 -38.45
CA THR A 584 -34.05 -18.43 -37.41
C THR A 584 -34.44 -19.84 -36.97
N PRO A 585 -34.26 -20.21 -35.69
CA PRO A 585 -35.18 -21.13 -35.04
C PRO A 585 -36.28 -20.27 -34.44
N THR A 586 -37.44 -20.29 -35.07
CA THR A 586 -38.71 -20.01 -34.39
C THR A 586 -38.82 -20.93 -33.16
N SER A 587 -38.47 -20.39 -32.00
CA SER A 587 -39.03 -20.85 -30.72
C SER A 587 -39.48 -19.61 -29.95
N THR A 588 -40.78 -19.36 -30.07
CA THR A 588 -41.62 -18.47 -29.27
C THR A 588 -41.13 -18.27 -27.83
N PRO A 589 -40.97 -17.02 -27.34
CA PRO A 589 -40.97 -16.75 -25.92
C PRO A 589 -42.42 -16.68 -25.44
N SER A 590 -42.93 -17.80 -24.91
CA SER A 590 -44.08 -17.74 -23.99
C SER A 590 -43.56 -17.44 -22.59
N ALA A 591 -43.55 -16.16 -22.25
CA ALA A 591 -43.60 -15.70 -20.86
C ALA A 591 -44.19 -14.30 -20.82
N THR A 592 -45.51 -14.25 -20.91
CA THR A 592 -46.34 -13.11 -20.52
C THR A 592 -46.06 -12.80 -19.05
N ALA A 593 -45.39 -11.69 -18.77
CA ALA A 593 -45.37 -11.07 -17.45
C ALA A 593 -45.92 -9.65 -17.62
N VAL A 594 -47.21 -9.53 -17.32
CA VAL A 594 -47.94 -8.27 -17.20
C VAL A 594 -47.37 -7.51 -16.00
N SER A 595 -46.82 -6.32 -16.22
CA SER A 595 -46.59 -5.33 -15.16
C SER A 595 -47.75 -4.33 -15.16
N PRO A 596 -48.31 -3.95 -13.99
CA PRO A 596 -49.32 -2.90 -13.93
C PRO A 596 -48.69 -1.51 -14.14
N PRO A 597 -49.42 -0.53 -14.71
CA PRO A 597 -48.88 0.78 -15.04
C PRO A 597 -48.78 1.68 -13.80
N LEU A 598 -47.64 2.37 -13.64
CA LEU A 598 -47.48 3.52 -12.75
C LEU A 598 -47.78 4.83 -13.52
N PRO A 599 -48.32 5.87 -12.85
CA PRO A 599 -48.84 7.08 -13.51
C PRO A 599 -47.73 8.02 -14.02
N PRO A 600 -48.04 8.95 -14.95
CA PRO A 600 -47.03 9.75 -15.65
C PRO A 600 -46.38 10.80 -14.74
N PRO A 601 -45.11 11.19 -14.99
CA PRO A 601 -44.42 12.21 -14.22
C PRO A 601 -44.87 13.61 -14.64
N SER A 602 -45.11 14.46 -13.65
CA SER A 602 -45.26 15.90 -13.82
C SER A 602 -43.93 16.52 -14.22
N SER A 603 -43.97 17.28 -15.30
CA SER A 603 -42.89 18.07 -15.87
C SER A 603 -42.52 19.25 -14.99
N THR A 604 -41.25 19.38 -14.60
CA THR A 604 -40.56 20.67 -14.52
C THR A 604 -39.08 20.45 -14.80
N ALA A 605 -38.63 21.04 -15.89
CA ALA A 605 -37.24 21.10 -16.32
C ALA A 605 -36.43 22.05 -15.43
N ALA A 606 -35.22 21.66 -15.06
CA ALA A 606 -34.13 22.56 -14.77
C ALA A 606 -32.79 21.86 -15.10
N SER A 607 -31.96 22.60 -15.81
CA SER A 607 -30.68 22.28 -16.45
C SER A 607 -29.54 21.86 -15.51
N SER A 608 -28.72 20.92 -16.01
CA SER A 608 -27.26 20.60 -15.84
C SER A 608 -26.40 21.48 -14.90
N PRO A 609 -25.27 21.01 -14.30
CA PRO A 609 -24.26 20.14 -14.97
C PRO A 609 -23.50 19.09 -14.12
N SER A 610 -22.78 18.25 -14.87
CA SER A 610 -21.60 17.43 -14.52
C SER A 610 -20.94 17.60 -13.14
N SER A 611 -20.72 16.48 -12.43
CA SER A 611 -19.76 16.40 -11.32
C SER A 611 -18.93 15.10 -11.37
N SER A 612 -17.66 15.31 -11.66
CA SER A 612 -16.51 14.46 -11.37
C SER A 612 -16.26 14.29 -9.86
N LEU A 613 -15.55 13.21 -9.49
CA LEU A 613 -14.68 13.07 -8.31
C LEU A 613 -15.36 13.23 -6.92
N ALA A 614 -15.57 12.11 -6.23
CA ALA A 614 -15.71 12.09 -4.78
C ALA A 614 -14.49 11.37 -4.17
N SER A 615 -13.47 12.18 -3.87
CA SER A 615 -12.33 11.81 -3.03
C SER A 615 -12.73 11.84 -1.56
N SER A 616 -12.15 10.93 -0.80
CA SER A 616 -12.20 10.80 0.66
C SER A 616 -11.98 12.14 1.38
N SER A 617 -12.98 12.59 2.14
CA SER A 617 -12.86 13.71 3.08
C SER A 617 -12.73 13.19 4.51
N VAL A 618 -11.54 13.42 5.08
CA VAL A 618 -11.19 13.25 6.50
C VAL A 618 -12.00 14.25 7.33
N LEU A 619 -12.81 13.76 8.29
CA LEU A 619 -13.52 14.60 9.25
C LEU A 619 -12.64 14.87 10.48
N ALA A 620 -12.42 16.14 10.81
CA ALA A 620 -11.82 16.62 12.06
C ALA A 620 -12.79 16.43 13.25
N PRO A 621 -12.28 16.32 14.50
CA PRO A 621 -13.13 16.06 15.67
C PRO A 621 -13.93 17.31 16.10
N PRO A 622 -15.11 17.14 16.72
CA PRO A 622 -16.00 18.25 17.05
C PRO A 622 -15.55 19.02 18.30
N ALA A 623 -15.77 20.33 18.26
CA ALA A 623 -15.59 21.27 19.35
C ALA A 623 -16.66 21.10 20.44
N ALA A 624 -16.26 21.28 21.70
CA ALA A 624 -17.13 21.26 22.88
C ALA A 624 -18.08 22.48 22.92
N PRO A 625 -19.28 22.36 23.55
CA PRO A 625 -20.26 23.44 23.57
C PRO A 625 -19.97 24.49 24.67
N ASN A 626 -20.22 25.75 24.32
CA ASN A 626 -20.18 26.92 25.19
C ASN A 626 -21.31 26.89 26.24
N ALA A 627 -20.99 27.24 27.49
CA ALA A 627 -21.95 27.65 28.52
C ALA A 627 -21.62 29.09 28.99
N PRO A 628 -22.62 29.91 29.40
CA PRO A 628 -22.44 31.35 29.58
C PRO A 628 -21.94 31.75 30.98
N SER A 629 -21.39 32.96 31.02
CA SER A 629 -20.71 33.62 32.14
C SER A 629 -21.62 34.11 33.27
N SER A 630 -21.19 33.93 34.53
CA SER A 630 -21.35 34.91 35.61
C SER A 630 -20.44 34.57 36.82
N ALA A 631 -19.54 35.48 37.19
CA ALA A 631 -18.81 35.54 38.48
C ALA A 631 -19.69 36.30 39.52
N PRO A 632 -19.33 36.48 40.84
CA PRO A 632 -18.00 36.36 41.45
C PRO A 632 -17.87 35.87 42.94
N SER A 633 -16.60 35.70 43.35
CA SER A 633 -16.00 36.07 44.65
C SER A 633 -15.65 35.00 45.71
N ARG A 634 -14.47 35.24 46.33
CA ARG A 634 -13.90 34.79 47.62
C ARG A 634 -13.07 33.48 47.69
N THR A 635 -11.75 33.70 47.82
CA THR A 635 -10.70 32.88 48.49
C THR A 635 -10.94 32.72 50.01
N PRO A 636 -10.09 32.00 50.80
CA PRO A 636 -9.11 30.92 50.52
C PRO A 636 -9.27 29.70 51.49
N THR A 637 -8.56 28.58 51.28
CA THR A 637 -7.60 27.97 52.25
C THR A 637 -7.24 26.48 51.99
N LYS A 638 -5.92 26.24 52.06
CA LYS A 638 -5.19 25.13 52.72
C LYS A 638 -5.11 23.70 52.11
N THR A 639 -3.83 23.35 51.89
CA THR A 639 -3.10 22.09 52.26
C THR A 639 -3.15 20.83 51.39
N LYS A 640 -2.09 20.68 50.56
CA LYS A 640 -0.98 19.68 50.63
C LYS A 640 -1.26 18.15 50.44
N PRO A 641 -0.23 17.32 50.14
CA PRO A 641 -0.17 16.44 48.96
C PRO A 641 0.03 14.94 49.28
N LEU A 642 0.20 14.10 48.24
CA LEU A 642 0.96 12.82 48.12
C LEU A 642 0.30 12.06 46.94
N GLY A 643 0.95 11.27 46.09
CA GLY A 643 2.26 10.63 46.04
C GLY A 643 2.14 9.49 45.01
N LEU A 644 3.26 9.15 44.37
CA LEU A 644 3.42 8.10 43.35
C LEU A 644 2.76 6.75 43.70
N VAL A 645 2.28 6.04 42.67
CA VAL A 645 2.85 4.75 42.19
C VAL A 645 2.79 4.76 40.65
#